data_AF-A0A367IG55-F1
#
_entry.id   AF-A0A367IG55-F1
#
_cell.length_a   1.000
_cell.length_b   1.000
_cell.length_c   1.000
_cell.angle_alpha   90.00
_cell.angle_beta   90.00
_cell.angle_gamma   90.00
#
_symmetry.space_group_name_H-M   'P 1'
#
loop_
_entity.id
_entity.type
_entity.pdbx_description
1 polymer ?
#
loop_
_entity_poly.entity_id
_entity_poly.type
_entity_poly.pdbx_seq_one_letter_code
_entity_poly.pdbx_strand_id
1 'polypeptide(L)'
;MAHAAPPPGDSEVSNEICSTWANGNGICDDYDSNLDYTVIDEWIEGHVRISMEGASSIEMSLELAIHEISREELGLLDLDLEGDSDPSDGIPADYIRNYRDFSREGSSVEDRLIEKIEDIIQQIVDENFPNATISPLQTTSEITFFDRELSSCTFNADADSVDEENGLENDPFYPPICLQSALTLDVNPTNIGMNPETGDIDRVMQGLMAMGGEVSTNFTTIAKSGHYIEYVMVPPSYSNIIQVNEPAEIFSIDHGQIQFLGARMALNNLNAHHNSIPITSNLITVLGSGDITPDWESYSGPSLSLDLFINLDDRMNSHVDMEIGIHHLSTERLTQWGLNLETPTINLDSVTSDGIRMFDSEMDIDTGQMLSSLPIDSLSDSFSQFLGTEVVFQNPSFSSSDDSGGIMFLHRQGETCEEELSYRYCLGSSGAMSSTYPIKVQSSSIPTEIQISSILSQLIQHADGDLSTIDFSQINDEDLATIMSFLSVELEVDLDFIQELLPSDFPSTDISITIYLPEWLESSGTTPDALVFSSNSGDSKTRNIELEGSRPFDWQHSICRISDPCEEDSIDRVCAPTQETCVSFLVEIEISKVSVHELSGSVSVEFTSNIILEIYRLGLDIEIEGVKMSPIPSDAIRRILVMGDRMEGGILANSEIESAIDFGVGEPVDFEVSNEGLRKLSDYLTESYSEMMNYFGDINLDSQEIGLEGFSLTADLSSVPFQADFGAVSIGEDPFIGDEEPIRLATKIDNAKLTLSLRQDEIIVGFNPRSLAVMPSIVMSSIFPSPILTDSGLLLDGSDIRQRVTPLMEHTSFGTIKTSAFIEILLPESIRITSLDSEKGLAEITNSGDSQLLTYTMPTCLEAETWDECSSNRNSDIITYSVEISWGFLLGELAPYIFLIIVSITLLVSRSRRKRREKKEAQIISSKEEESSELEKIMNIEFGKLPEKTTLVDETFFDKDDSES
;
A
#
# COMPACT_ATOMS: atom_id res chain seq x y z
N MET A 1 59.01 -10.92 -101.37
CA MET A 1 59.26 -12.21 -100.70
C MET A 1 59.69 -11.85 -99.30
N ALA A 2 58.73 -11.89 -98.36
CA ALA A 2 58.97 -11.64 -96.95
C ALA A 2 59.92 -12.71 -96.42
N HIS A 3 61.02 -12.30 -95.78
CA HIS A 3 61.76 -13.19 -94.88
C HIS A 3 60.87 -13.40 -93.66
N ALA A 4 60.67 -14.66 -93.27
CA ALA A 4 60.08 -15.00 -91.99
C ALA A 4 61.04 -14.53 -90.90
N ALA A 5 60.53 -13.86 -89.87
CA ALA A 5 61.29 -13.56 -88.67
C ALA A 5 61.86 -14.87 -88.08
N PRO A 6 63.07 -14.84 -87.50
CA PRO A 6 63.63 -16.00 -86.80
C PRO A 6 62.68 -16.48 -85.70
N PRO A 7 62.66 -17.79 -85.40
CA PRO A 7 61.88 -18.30 -84.26
C PRO A 7 62.44 -17.75 -82.93
N PRO A 8 61.60 -17.56 -81.90
CA PRO A 8 62.04 -17.12 -80.57
C PRO A 8 63.19 -17.97 -80.03
N GLY A 9 64.18 -17.32 -79.40
CA GLY A 9 65.37 -17.93 -78.81
C GLY A 9 66.49 -18.32 -79.80
N ASP A 10 66.44 -17.86 -81.06
CA ASP A 10 67.51 -18.09 -82.03
C ASP A 10 68.67 -17.09 -81.88
N SER A 11 69.91 -17.56 -82.04
CA SER A 11 71.13 -16.74 -81.87
C SER A 11 71.30 -15.60 -82.91
N GLU A 12 70.39 -15.51 -83.88
CA GLU A 12 70.31 -14.42 -84.87
C GLU A 12 69.45 -13.23 -84.41
N VAL A 13 68.70 -13.37 -83.30
CA VAL A 13 67.99 -12.25 -82.66
C VAL A 13 69.00 -11.49 -81.80
N SER A 14 69.48 -10.34 -82.29
CA SER A 14 70.35 -9.44 -81.52
C SER A 14 69.57 -8.17 -81.22
N ASN A 15 69.02 -8.05 -80.02
CA ASN A 15 68.55 -6.76 -79.54
C ASN A 15 69.78 -5.94 -79.08
N GLU A 16 70.18 -4.90 -79.82
CA GLU A 16 71.30 -4.03 -79.44
C GLU A 16 70.94 -3.18 -78.19
N ILE A 17 69.66 -2.90 -77.95
CA ILE A 17 69.14 -1.98 -76.92
C ILE A 17 69.47 -2.49 -75.52
N CYS A 18 69.15 -3.75 -75.23
CA CYS A 18 69.42 -4.37 -73.93
C CYS A 18 70.86 -4.84 -73.71
N SER A 19 71.74 -4.62 -74.70
CA SER A 19 73.17 -4.94 -74.63
C SER A 19 74.08 -3.73 -74.35
N THR A 20 73.51 -2.52 -74.20
CA THR A 20 74.20 -1.22 -74.19
C THR A 20 75.40 -1.10 -73.24
N TRP A 21 75.36 -1.76 -72.06
CA TRP A 21 76.44 -1.69 -71.06
C TRP A 21 77.19 -3.00 -70.80
N ALA A 22 77.10 -3.97 -71.72
CA ALA A 22 77.82 -5.25 -71.68
C ALA A 22 77.64 -6.06 -70.37
N ASN A 23 76.51 -5.86 -69.68
CA ASN A 23 76.19 -6.53 -68.43
C ASN A 23 74.90 -7.38 -68.50
N GLY A 24 74.17 -7.33 -69.61
CA GLY A 24 72.99 -8.17 -69.90
C GLY A 24 73.26 -9.05 -71.12
N ASN A 25 72.91 -10.34 -71.01
CA ASN A 25 72.79 -11.25 -72.15
C ASN A 25 71.31 -11.42 -72.58
N GLY A 26 70.38 -10.73 -71.92
CA GLY A 26 68.94 -10.84 -72.15
C GLY A 26 68.49 -10.05 -73.37
N ILE A 27 67.33 -10.43 -73.89
CA ILE A 27 66.65 -9.82 -75.03
C ILE A 27 65.40 -9.16 -74.46
N CYS A 28 65.26 -7.86 -74.67
CA CYS A 28 64.08 -7.11 -74.24
C CYS A 28 63.12 -6.86 -75.41
N ASP A 29 61.89 -6.50 -75.11
CA ASP A 29 60.90 -5.99 -76.05
C ASP A 29 61.20 -4.54 -76.47
N ASP A 30 60.72 -4.16 -77.65
CA ASP A 30 60.89 -2.80 -78.19
C ASP A 30 60.02 -1.79 -77.43
N TYR A 31 60.59 -0.64 -77.06
CA TYR A 31 59.83 0.44 -76.44
C TYR A 31 58.84 1.11 -77.42
N ASP A 32 57.57 1.23 -77.00
CA ASP A 32 56.52 1.99 -77.67
C ASP A 32 55.68 2.73 -76.61
N SER A 33 55.70 4.07 -76.63
CA SER A 33 54.93 4.89 -75.69
C SER A 33 53.41 4.69 -75.77
N ASN A 34 52.89 4.08 -76.84
CA ASN A 34 51.46 3.76 -76.94
C ASN A 34 51.04 2.56 -76.08
N LEU A 35 52.00 1.77 -75.60
CA LEU A 35 51.79 0.64 -74.68
C LEU A 35 51.84 1.08 -73.21
N ASP A 36 52.40 2.26 -72.93
CA ASP A 36 52.34 2.88 -71.60
C ASP A 36 50.91 3.41 -71.33
N TYR A 37 50.32 2.96 -70.23
CA TYR A 37 49.01 3.42 -69.77
C TYR A 37 49.07 4.59 -68.78
N THR A 38 50.25 5.15 -68.54
CA THR A 38 50.49 6.30 -67.66
C THR A 38 50.96 7.52 -68.45
N VAL A 39 51.13 8.65 -67.76
CA VAL A 39 51.58 9.93 -68.35
C VAL A 39 52.86 10.42 -67.65
N ILE A 40 53.41 9.60 -66.76
CA ILE A 40 54.57 9.90 -65.92
C ILE A 40 55.52 8.71 -65.93
N ASP A 41 56.67 8.83 -65.27
CA ASP A 41 57.73 7.82 -65.22
C ASP A 41 57.49 6.68 -64.21
N GLU A 42 56.26 6.48 -63.74
CA GLU A 42 55.90 5.45 -62.78
C GLU A 42 54.57 4.79 -63.16
N TRP A 43 54.57 3.46 -63.20
CA TRP A 43 53.36 2.65 -63.35
C TRP A 43 53.40 1.48 -62.37
N ILE A 44 52.60 1.60 -61.31
CA ILE A 44 52.51 0.60 -60.24
C ILE A 44 51.05 0.25 -59.97
N GLU A 45 50.73 -1.03 -59.96
CA GLU A 45 49.41 -1.55 -59.59
C GLU A 45 49.53 -2.35 -58.30
N GLY A 46 48.69 -2.05 -57.30
CA GLY A 46 48.85 -2.59 -55.95
C GLY A 46 47.56 -3.15 -55.39
N HIS A 47 47.69 -4.20 -54.58
CA HIS A 47 46.62 -4.80 -53.80
C HIS A 47 47.03 -4.81 -52.33
N VAL A 48 46.23 -4.16 -51.49
CA VAL A 48 46.44 -4.05 -50.04
C VAL A 48 45.32 -4.79 -49.34
N ARG A 49 45.66 -5.86 -48.63
CA ARG A 49 44.71 -6.62 -47.84
C ARG A 49 44.99 -6.43 -46.36
N ILE A 50 44.03 -5.84 -45.67
CA ILE A 50 44.01 -5.60 -44.23
C ILE A 50 43.11 -6.68 -43.62
N SER A 51 43.70 -7.60 -42.86
CA SER A 51 43.02 -8.70 -42.18
C SER A 51 43.10 -8.51 -40.68
N MET A 52 41.94 -8.34 -40.04
CA MET A 52 41.85 -8.29 -38.59
C MET A 52 41.77 -9.72 -38.06
N GLU A 53 42.82 -10.22 -37.37
CA GLU A 53 42.72 -11.50 -36.65
C GLU A 53 41.89 -11.31 -35.38
N GLY A 54 42.06 -10.16 -34.74
CA GLY A 54 41.26 -9.66 -33.63
C GLY A 54 41.22 -8.12 -33.64
N ALA A 55 40.79 -7.55 -32.53
CA ALA A 55 40.86 -6.11 -32.27
C ALA A 55 42.25 -5.68 -31.77
N SER A 56 43.06 -6.59 -31.22
CA SER A 56 44.44 -6.33 -30.77
C SER A 56 45.49 -6.46 -31.89
N SER A 57 45.25 -7.33 -32.87
CA SER A 57 46.21 -7.67 -33.93
C SER A 57 45.61 -7.55 -35.33
N ILE A 58 46.28 -6.76 -36.17
CA ILE A 58 45.92 -6.55 -37.58
C ILE A 58 47.10 -7.01 -38.44
N GLU A 59 46.83 -7.88 -39.40
CA GLU A 59 47.77 -8.28 -40.43
C GLU A 59 47.49 -7.49 -41.71
N MET A 60 48.51 -6.81 -42.24
CA MET A 60 48.43 -6.13 -43.52
C MET A 60 49.36 -6.83 -44.50
N SER A 61 48.82 -7.23 -45.65
CA SER A 61 49.61 -7.74 -46.78
C SER A 61 49.50 -6.77 -47.94
N LEU A 62 50.64 -6.43 -48.51
CA LEU A 62 50.78 -5.51 -49.62
C LEU A 62 51.45 -6.24 -50.77
N GLU A 63 50.79 -6.25 -51.92
CA GLU A 63 51.26 -6.83 -53.17
C GLU A 63 51.35 -5.70 -54.21
N LEU A 64 52.49 -5.56 -54.88
CA LEU A 64 52.72 -4.51 -55.87
C LEU A 64 53.22 -5.15 -57.17
N ALA A 65 52.51 -4.90 -58.27
CA ALA A 65 52.92 -5.14 -59.65
C ALA A 65 53.57 -3.88 -60.21
N ILE A 66 54.84 -3.99 -60.60
CA ILE A 66 55.66 -2.90 -61.08
C ILE A 66 55.81 -3.06 -62.59
N HIS A 67 55.22 -2.13 -63.33
CA HIS A 67 55.31 -2.06 -64.79
C HIS A 67 56.39 -1.08 -65.23
N GLU A 68 56.56 0.02 -64.50
CA GLU A 68 57.54 1.07 -64.81
C GLU A 68 57.94 1.86 -63.56
N ILE A 69 59.22 2.27 -63.48
CA ILE A 69 59.76 3.15 -62.41
C ILE A 69 60.67 4.22 -63.02
N SER A 70 60.87 5.34 -62.32
CA SER A 70 61.78 6.40 -62.75
C SER A 70 63.21 5.91 -63.01
N ARG A 71 63.76 6.29 -64.17
CA ARG A 71 65.16 6.02 -64.55
C ARG A 71 66.16 6.66 -63.60
N GLU A 72 65.83 7.81 -63.02
CA GLU A 72 66.68 8.50 -62.04
C GLU A 72 66.89 7.65 -60.79
N GLU A 73 65.81 7.06 -60.29
CA GLU A 73 65.80 6.31 -59.04
C GLU A 73 66.60 5.01 -59.14
N LEU A 74 66.54 4.34 -60.29
CA LEU A 74 67.32 3.14 -60.56
C LEU A 74 68.76 3.41 -61.05
N GLY A 75 69.14 4.67 -61.28
CA GLY A 75 70.48 5.06 -61.73
C GLY A 75 70.74 4.77 -63.22
N LEU A 76 69.66 4.74 -64.02
CA LEU A 76 69.61 4.32 -65.42
C LEU A 76 69.29 5.48 -66.39
N LEU A 77 69.38 6.74 -65.95
CA LEU A 77 69.11 7.95 -66.78
C LEU A 77 69.85 8.02 -68.12
N ASP A 78 71.06 7.46 -68.17
CA ASP A 78 71.89 7.49 -69.38
C ASP A 78 71.56 6.33 -70.35
N LEU A 79 70.58 5.48 -70.03
CA LEU A 79 70.13 4.37 -70.88
C LEU A 79 69.17 4.91 -71.96
N ASP A 80 69.50 4.60 -73.21
CA ASP A 80 68.65 4.89 -74.36
C ASP A 80 67.76 3.67 -74.63
N LEU A 81 66.45 3.79 -74.45
CA LEU A 81 65.49 2.70 -74.74
C LEU A 81 65.14 2.62 -76.24
N GLU A 82 65.68 3.51 -77.07
CA GLU A 82 65.31 3.70 -78.48
C GLU A 82 63.80 3.98 -78.66
N GLY A 83 63.23 3.68 -79.84
CA GLY A 83 61.82 3.92 -80.12
C GLY A 83 61.43 5.41 -80.14
N ASP A 84 60.30 5.72 -79.50
CA ASP A 84 59.83 7.08 -79.24
C ASP A 84 60.07 7.55 -77.80
N SER A 85 60.93 6.85 -77.06
CA SER A 85 61.24 7.18 -75.67
C SER A 85 62.06 8.47 -75.52
N ASP A 86 61.82 9.20 -74.42
CA ASP A 86 62.64 10.30 -73.95
C ASP A 86 63.14 10.12 -72.49
N PRO A 87 64.09 10.95 -72.01
CA PRO A 87 64.63 10.81 -70.65
C PRO A 87 63.65 11.12 -69.50
N SER A 88 62.43 11.59 -69.80
CA SER A 88 61.36 11.78 -68.83
C SER A 88 60.39 10.61 -68.76
N ASP A 89 60.51 9.62 -69.64
CA ASP A 89 59.84 8.33 -69.49
C ASP A 89 60.56 7.49 -68.43
N GLY A 90 59.81 6.61 -67.77
CA GLY A 90 60.36 5.64 -66.84
C GLY A 90 61.08 4.50 -67.56
N ILE A 91 61.48 3.51 -66.78
CA ILE A 91 62.09 2.29 -67.27
C ILE A 91 61.10 1.12 -67.10
N PRO A 92 60.71 0.46 -68.21
CA PRO A 92 59.78 -0.66 -68.15
C PRO A 92 60.35 -1.87 -67.41
N ALA A 93 59.45 -2.72 -66.90
CA ALA A 93 59.77 -3.89 -66.08
C ALA A 93 60.77 -4.85 -66.75
N ASP A 94 60.70 -5.01 -68.07
CA ASP A 94 61.60 -5.85 -68.87
C ASP A 94 63.07 -5.38 -68.79
N TYR A 95 63.28 -4.09 -68.95
CA TYR A 95 64.59 -3.47 -68.79
C TYR A 95 65.09 -3.55 -67.34
N ILE A 96 64.20 -3.43 -66.35
CA ILE A 96 64.55 -3.58 -64.93
C ILE A 96 65.05 -5.01 -64.64
N ARG A 97 64.38 -6.05 -65.18
CA ARG A 97 64.80 -7.45 -65.02
C ARG A 97 66.16 -7.71 -65.66
N ASN A 98 66.36 -7.28 -66.90
CA ASN A 98 67.63 -7.50 -67.61
C ASN A 98 68.81 -6.77 -66.94
N TYR A 99 68.60 -5.54 -66.43
CA TYR A 99 69.65 -4.78 -65.74
C TYR A 99 69.72 -4.99 -64.23
N ARG A 100 68.97 -5.96 -63.66
CA ARG A 100 68.89 -6.21 -62.21
C ARG A 100 70.25 -6.27 -61.52
N ASP A 101 71.17 -7.08 -62.06
CA ASP A 101 72.49 -7.33 -61.49
C ASP A 101 73.51 -6.20 -61.81
N PHE A 102 73.09 -5.17 -62.56
CA PHE A 102 73.95 -4.03 -62.89
C PHE A 102 74.14 -3.14 -61.68
N SER A 103 75.41 -2.96 -61.28
CA SER A 103 75.77 -2.14 -60.13
C SER A 103 76.41 -0.82 -60.55
N ARG A 104 75.85 0.31 -60.07
CA ARG A 104 76.39 1.66 -60.26
C ARG A 104 76.44 2.38 -58.92
N GLU A 105 77.59 2.98 -58.62
CA GLU A 105 77.85 3.69 -57.36
C GLU A 105 77.75 2.83 -56.08
N GLY A 106 77.89 1.51 -56.20
CA GLY A 106 77.97 0.59 -55.06
C GLY A 106 76.66 -0.13 -54.69
N SER A 107 75.55 0.20 -55.34
CA SER A 107 74.27 -0.52 -55.24
C SER A 107 73.88 -1.11 -56.60
N SER A 108 73.26 -2.29 -56.60
CA SER A 108 72.64 -2.88 -57.81
C SER A 108 71.31 -2.19 -58.16
N VAL A 109 70.82 -2.38 -59.38
CA VAL A 109 69.45 -1.95 -59.77
C VAL A 109 68.42 -2.65 -58.89
N GLU A 110 68.65 -3.92 -58.53
CA GLU A 110 67.82 -4.65 -57.57
C GLU A 110 67.77 -3.97 -56.19
N ASP A 111 68.93 -3.58 -55.64
CA ASP A 111 68.98 -2.91 -54.33
C ASP A 111 68.22 -1.59 -54.36
N ARG A 112 68.33 -0.82 -55.46
CA ARG A 112 67.63 0.46 -55.65
C ARG A 112 66.13 0.28 -55.84
N LEU A 113 65.72 -0.77 -56.54
CA LEU A 113 64.32 -1.16 -56.71
C LEU A 113 63.70 -1.50 -55.36
N ILE A 114 64.38 -2.34 -54.56
CA ILE A 114 63.93 -2.71 -53.22
C ILE A 114 63.83 -1.47 -52.33
N GLU A 115 64.84 -0.60 -52.31
CA GLU A 115 64.83 0.64 -51.52
C GLU A 115 63.67 1.57 -51.89
N LYS A 116 63.40 1.75 -53.19
CA LYS A 116 62.29 2.56 -53.69
C LYS A 116 60.94 1.98 -53.29
N ILE A 117 60.78 0.67 -53.39
CA ILE A 117 59.54 0.00 -53.00
C ILE A 117 59.35 0.07 -51.49
N GLU A 118 60.39 -0.14 -50.69
CA GLU A 118 60.34 0.06 -49.23
C GLU A 118 59.90 1.48 -48.86
N ASP A 119 60.34 2.53 -49.57
CA ASP A 119 59.84 3.91 -49.36
C ASP A 119 58.34 4.06 -49.70
N ILE A 120 57.87 3.41 -50.77
CA ILE A 120 56.43 3.39 -51.11
C ILE A 120 55.62 2.69 -50.01
N ILE A 121 56.08 1.54 -49.52
CA ILE A 121 55.44 0.80 -48.43
C ILE A 121 55.43 1.65 -47.16
N GLN A 122 56.57 2.23 -46.78
CA GLN A 122 56.71 3.05 -45.59
C GLN A 122 55.73 4.24 -45.62
N GLN A 123 55.52 4.87 -46.77
CA GLN A 123 54.58 5.98 -46.90
C GLN A 123 53.11 5.55 -46.76
N ILE A 124 52.72 4.37 -47.25
CA ILE A 124 51.38 3.81 -47.04
C ILE A 124 51.15 3.49 -45.55
N VAL A 125 52.21 3.02 -44.89
CA VAL A 125 52.20 2.55 -43.51
C VAL A 125 52.27 3.69 -42.51
N ASP A 126 53.15 4.68 -42.69
CA ASP A 126 53.33 5.81 -41.76
C ASP A 126 52.05 6.64 -41.58
N GLU A 127 51.23 6.71 -42.62
CA GLU A 127 49.96 7.45 -42.59
C GLU A 127 48.91 6.81 -41.65
N ASN A 128 48.98 5.48 -41.46
CA ASN A 128 47.98 4.72 -40.70
C ASN A 128 48.54 4.07 -39.42
N PHE A 129 49.83 3.71 -39.43
CA PHE A 129 50.48 2.82 -38.47
C PHE A 129 51.97 3.15 -38.29
N PRO A 130 52.32 4.27 -37.63
CA PRO A 130 53.71 4.73 -37.51
C PRO A 130 54.65 3.80 -36.71
N ASN A 131 54.12 2.75 -36.07
CA ASN A 131 54.88 1.77 -35.28
C ASN A 131 54.89 0.36 -35.90
N ALA A 132 54.43 0.19 -37.14
CA ALA A 132 54.38 -1.11 -37.79
C ALA A 132 55.78 -1.69 -38.02
N THR A 133 55.91 -3.02 -37.94
CA THR A 133 57.14 -3.71 -38.33
C THR A 133 56.98 -4.29 -39.74
N ILE A 134 57.80 -3.82 -40.68
CA ILE A 134 57.79 -4.27 -42.08
C ILE A 134 58.62 -5.56 -42.22
N SER A 135 58.04 -6.59 -42.83
CA SER A 135 58.79 -7.80 -43.19
C SER A 135 59.59 -7.59 -44.50
N PRO A 136 60.71 -8.32 -44.69
CA PRO A 136 61.48 -8.23 -45.94
C PRO A 136 60.61 -8.53 -47.17
N LEU A 137 60.83 -7.79 -48.25
CA LEU A 137 60.16 -7.99 -49.53
C LEU A 137 60.43 -9.39 -50.09
N GLN A 138 59.39 -10.01 -50.64
CA GLN A 138 59.46 -11.30 -51.34
C GLN A 138 58.89 -11.16 -52.76
N THR A 139 59.38 -11.96 -53.71
CA THR A 139 58.81 -12.01 -55.05
C THR A 139 57.55 -12.90 -55.07
N THR A 140 56.53 -12.49 -55.82
CA THR A 140 55.33 -13.31 -56.08
C THR A 140 55.15 -13.52 -57.59
N SER A 141 54.50 -14.62 -57.97
CA SER A 141 54.26 -14.98 -59.36
C SER A 141 52.95 -14.45 -59.92
N GLU A 142 52.01 -14.05 -59.06
CA GLU A 142 50.72 -13.52 -59.49
C GLU A 142 50.14 -12.56 -58.46
N ILE A 143 49.36 -11.58 -58.93
CA ILE A 143 48.58 -10.65 -58.10
C ILE A 143 47.13 -10.63 -58.59
N THR A 144 46.20 -10.78 -57.66
CA THR A 144 44.76 -10.77 -57.93
C THR A 144 44.14 -9.43 -57.58
N PHE A 145 43.45 -8.82 -58.54
CA PHE A 145 42.64 -7.63 -58.36
C PHE A 145 41.15 -7.97 -58.39
N PHE A 146 40.31 -7.16 -57.75
CA PHE A 146 38.85 -7.34 -57.77
C PHE A 146 38.16 -6.62 -58.94
N ASP A 147 38.75 -5.53 -59.45
CA ASP A 147 38.22 -4.78 -60.61
C ASP A 147 39.07 -4.95 -61.89
N ARG A 148 40.16 -5.73 -61.82
CA ARG A 148 41.07 -5.99 -62.96
C ARG A 148 41.36 -7.47 -63.19
N GLU A 149 41.98 -7.79 -64.32
CA GLU A 149 42.43 -9.14 -64.64
C GLU A 149 43.62 -9.55 -63.76
N LEU A 150 43.82 -10.87 -63.60
CA LEU A 150 44.96 -11.44 -62.90
C LEU A 150 46.26 -10.98 -63.55
N SER A 151 47.18 -10.41 -62.76
CA SER A 151 48.51 -10.03 -63.24
C SER A 151 49.48 -11.18 -63.02
N SER A 152 50.01 -11.75 -64.11
CA SER A 152 51.03 -12.81 -64.09
C SER A 152 52.42 -12.17 -64.14
N CYS A 153 53.28 -12.50 -63.18
CA CYS A 153 54.53 -11.80 -62.93
C CYS A 153 55.74 -12.71 -63.08
N THR A 154 56.88 -12.11 -63.47
CA THR A 154 58.18 -12.79 -63.49
C THR A 154 59.26 -11.88 -62.94
N PHE A 155 60.22 -12.48 -62.24
CA PHE A 155 61.47 -11.83 -61.84
C PHE A 155 62.67 -12.42 -62.58
N ASN A 156 62.42 -13.32 -63.53
CA ASN A 156 63.43 -13.94 -64.36
C ASN A 156 63.65 -13.10 -65.61
N ALA A 157 64.91 -12.82 -65.94
CA ALA A 157 65.34 -11.98 -67.06
C ALA A 157 65.65 -12.77 -68.34
N ASP A 158 65.30 -14.06 -68.38
CA ASP A 158 65.46 -14.94 -69.54
C ASP A 158 64.07 -15.44 -70.05
N ALA A 159 62.99 -14.80 -69.59
CA ALA A 159 61.62 -15.28 -69.79
C ALA A 159 60.61 -14.12 -69.73
N ASP A 160 60.94 -13.03 -70.42
CA ASP A 160 60.24 -11.76 -70.30
C ASP A 160 59.92 -11.06 -71.63
N SER A 161 60.49 -11.49 -72.75
CA SER A 161 60.21 -10.91 -74.07
C SER A 161 59.64 -11.91 -75.09
N VAL A 162 58.99 -11.40 -76.14
CA VAL A 162 58.46 -12.22 -77.25
C VAL A 162 59.55 -12.97 -78.02
N ASP A 163 60.75 -12.41 -78.01
CA ASP A 163 61.90 -12.94 -78.72
C ASP A 163 62.62 -14.04 -77.93
N GLU A 164 62.33 -14.19 -76.63
CA GLU A 164 62.83 -15.27 -75.77
C GLU A 164 61.83 -16.43 -75.65
N GLU A 165 60.54 -16.13 -75.42
CA GLU A 165 59.50 -17.13 -75.23
C GLU A 165 58.33 -16.99 -76.24
N ASN A 166 58.02 -18.09 -76.92
CA ASN A 166 56.99 -18.11 -77.95
C ASN A 166 55.57 -18.03 -77.36
N GLY A 167 54.89 -16.89 -77.53
CA GLY A 167 53.49 -16.69 -77.13
C GLY A 167 53.24 -15.41 -76.32
N LEU A 168 54.29 -14.65 -76.00
CA LEU A 168 54.20 -13.31 -75.41
C LEU A 168 53.93 -12.26 -76.50
N GLU A 169 53.38 -11.11 -76.09
CA GLU A 169 53.27 -9.93 -76.95
C GLU A 169 54.54 -9.09 -76.82
N ASN A 170 54.90 -8.30 -77.83
CA ASN A 170 56.05 -7.39 -77.76
C ASN A 170 55.64 -6.16 -76.96
N ASP A 171 55.76 -6.24 -75.64
CA ASP A 171 55.32 -5.21 -74.71
C ASP A 171 56.29 -5.13 -73.50
N PRO A 172 57.15 -4.11 -73.44
CA PRO A 172 58.21 -4.03 -72.43
C PRO A 172 57.68 -3.79 -71.00
N PHE A 173 56.40 -3.44 -70.84
CA PHE A 173 55.76 -3.23 -69.54
C PHE A 173 55.19 -4.53 -68.95
N TYR A 174 55.08 -5.60 -69.75
CA TYR A 174 54.56 -6.89 -69.34
C TYR A 174 55.58 -8.01 -69.60
N PRO A 175 55.55 -9.12 -68.82
CA PRO A 175 54.92 -9.24 -67.50
C PRO A 175 55.53 -8.27 -66.46
N PRO A 176 54.79 -7.80 -65.45
CA PRO A 176 55.36 -6.92 -64.42
C PRO A 176 56.26 -7.67 -63.42
N ILE A 177 57.05 -6.91 -62.65
CA ILE A 177 57.76 -7.40 -61.47
C ILE A 177 56.81 -7.32 -60.26
N CYS A 178 56.54 -8.45 -59.61
CA CYS A 178 55.65 -8.47 -58.47
C CYS A 178 56.37 -8.73 -57.15
N LEU A 179 56.17 -7.81 -56.21
CA LEU A 179 56.74 -7.86 -54.87
C LEU A 179 55.61 -7.89 -53.83
N GLN A 180 55.80 -8.66 -52.76
CA GLN A 180 54.90 -8.72 -51.63
C GLN A 180 55.63 -8.43 -50.31
N SER A 181 54.94 -7.77 -49.39
CA SER A 181 55.37 -7.60 -48.00
C SER A 181 54.19 -7.82 -47.05
N ALA A 182 54.47 -8.38 -45.88
CA ALA A 182 53.51 -8.56 -44.81
C ALA A 182 53.93 -7.74 -43.59
N LEU A 183 52.96 -7.12 -42.93
CA LEU A 183 53.12 -6.31 -41.75
C LEU A 183 52.19 -6.81 -40.66
N THR A 184 52.72 -6.90 -39.44
CA THR A 184 51.92 -7.16 -38.24
C THR A 184 51.81 -5.89 -37.41
N LEU A 185 50.60 -5.57 -37.00
CA LEU A 185 50.24 -4.33 -36.34
C LEU A 185 49.61 -4.64 -34.99
N ASP A 186 50.20 -4.12 -33.92
CA ASP A 186 49.62 -4.20 -32.57
C ASP A 186 48.86 -2.91 -32.27
N VAL A 187 47.58 -3.04 -31.94
CA VAL A 187 46.72 -1.91 -31.57
C VAL A 187 46.97 -1.53 -30.11
N ASN A 188 47.21 -0.23 -29.86
CA ASN A 188 47.39 0.25 -28.49
C ASN A 188 46.02 0.31 -27.75
N PRO A 189 45.82 -0.43 -26.65
CA PRO A 189 44.56 -0.44 -25.87
C PRO A 189 44.16 0.95 -25.36
N THR A 190 45.14 1.83 -25.14
CA THR A 190 44.88 3.19 -24.67
C THR A 190 44.06 4.02 -25.67
N ASN A 191 44.14 3.70 -26.97
CA ASN A 191 43.42 4.43 -28.02
C ASN A 191 41.90 4.26 -27.93
N ILE A 192 41.43 3.22 -27.25
CA ILE A 192 40.00 2.92 -27.03
C ILE A 192 39.60 3.09 -25.56
N GLY A 193 40.44 3.75 -24.74
CA GLY A 193 40.14 4.03 -23.32
C GLY A 193 40.29 2.83 -22.39
N MET A 194 41.00 1.79 -22.81
CA MET A 194 41.26 0.59 -21.99
C MET A 194 42.55 0.74 -21.17
N ASN A 195 42.59 0.04 -20.04
CA ASN A 195 43.80 -0.07 -19.23
C ASN A 195 44.76 -1.09 -19.87
N PRO A 196 45.98 -0.69 -20.27
CA PRO A 196 46.95 -1.59 -20.93
C PRO A 196 47.42 -2.75 -20.05
N GLU A 197 47.24 -2.70 -18.73
CA GLU A 197 47.69 -3.75 -17.80
C GLU A 197 46.62 -4.80 -17.48
N THR A 198 45.34 -4.49 -17.68
CA THR A 198 44.21 -5.36 -17.29
C THR A 198 43.26 -5.69 -18.43
N GLY A 199 43.18 -4.83 -19.46
CA GLY A 199 42.20 -4.90 -20.52
C GLY A 199 42.51 -5.94 -21.59
N ASP A 200 41.57 -6.85 -21.85
CA ASP A 200 41.59 -7.72 -23.04
C ASP A 200 40.77 -7.09 -24.17
N ILE A 201 41.45 -6.46 -25.13
CA ILE A 201 40.82 -5.72 -26.25
C ILE A 201 39.93 -6.65 -27.09
N ASP A 202 40.39 -7.88 -27.34
CA ASP A 202 39.66 -8.83 -28.19
C ASP A 202 38.37 -9.26 -27.49
N ARG A 203 38.45 -9.51 -26.18
CA ARG A 203 37.30 -9.88 -25.36
C ARG A 203 36.27 -8.75 -25.26
N VAL A 204 36.72 -7.51 -25.04
CA VAL A 204 35.83 -6.34 -25.02
C VAL A 204 35.15 -6.14 -26.36
N MET A 205 35.89 -6.26 -27.47
CA MET A 205 35.30 -6.13 -28.80
C MET A 205 34.25 -7.22 -29.07
N GLN A 206 34.50 -8.46 -28.67
CA GLN A 206 33.52 -9.55 -28.75
C GLN A 206 32.27 -9.24 -27.92
N GLY A 207 32.45 -8.72 -26.69
CA GLY A 207 31.34 -8.28 -25.84
C GLY A 207 30.51 -7.14 -26.44
N LEU A 208 31.17 -6.14 -27.03
CA LEU A 208 30.50 -5.06 -27.75
C LEU A 208 29.65 -5.61 -28.91
N MET A 209 30.21 -6.48 -29.74
CA MET A 209 29.47 -7.09 -30.85
C MET A 209 28.29 -7.94 -30.36
N ALA A 210 28.48 -8.73 -29.30
CA ALA A 210 27.42 -9.55 -28.70
C ALA A 210 26.28 -8.72 -28.08
N MET A 211 26.57 -7.51 -27.59
CA MET A 211 25.54 -6.56 -27.13
C MET A 211 24.80 -5.85 -28.27
N GLY A 212 25.25 -5.98 -29.52
CA GLY A 212 24.72 -5.22 -30.65
C GLY A 212 25.40 -3.86 -30.86
N GLY A 213 26.58 -3.64 -30.27
CA GLY A 213 27.36 -2.43 -30.46
C GLY A 213 28.01 -2.32 -31.82
N GLU A 214 28.20 -1.09 -32.26
CA GLU A 214 28.85 -0.75 -33.53
C GLU A 214 30.18 -0.04 -33.27
N VAL A 215 31.22 -0.44 -34.02
CA VAL A 215 32.55 0.16 -33.92
C VAL A 215 33.00 0.72 -35.27
N SER A 216 33.26 2.02 -35.30
CA SER A 216 33.76 2.72 -36.49
C SER A 216 35.28 2.72 -36.54
N THR A 217 35.85 2.23 -37.63
CA THR A 217 37.29 2.28 -37.92
C THR A 217 37.56 3.20 -39.12
N ASN A 218 38.73 3.85 -39.14
CA ASN A 218 39.11 4.79 -40.18
C ASN A 218 40.54 4.53 -40.65
N PHE A 219 40.72 4.19 -41.92
CA PHE A 219 42.02 4.00 -42.57
C PHE A 219 42.20 4.99 -43.72
N THR A 220 43.30 5.73 -43.72
CA THR A 220 43.68 6.61 -44.82
C THR A 220 44.29 5.78 -45.95
N THR A 221 43.60 5.70 -47.07
CA THR A 221 44.10 5.06 -48.29
C THR A 221 44.75 6.08 -49.21
N ILE A 222 45.81 5.69 -49.92
CA ILE A 222 46.62 6.61 -50.72
C ILE A 222 47.06 5.96 -52.04
N ALA A 223 46.86 6.65 -53.16
CA ALA A 223 47.44 6.28 -54.46
C ALA A 223 48.24 7.46 -55.02
N LYS A 224 49.55 7.28 -55.22
CA LYS A 224 50.42 8.27 -55.87
C LYS A 224 50.08 8.41 -57.35
N SER A 225 50.58 9.47 -57.97
CA SER A 225 50.51 9.63 -59.42
C SER A 225 51.13 8.41 -60.09
N GLY A 226 50.52 7.85 -61.13
CA GLY A 226 50.99 6.61 -61.78
C GLY A 226 50.64 5.32 -61.03
N HIS A 227 49.91 5.41 -59.91
CA HIS A 227 49.52 4.23 -59.14
C HIS A 227 48.04 3.90 -59.29
N TYR A 228 47.74 2.60 -59.34
CA TYR A 228 46.41 2.04 -59.12
C TYR A 228 46.47 1.14 -57.90
N ILE A 229 45.72 1.44 -56.83
CA ILE A 229 45.78 0.64 -55.60
C ILE A 229 44.37 0.23 -55.16
N GLU A 230 44.19 -1.07 -54.96
CA GLU A 230 43.00 -1.70 -54.43
C GLU A 230 43.20 -2.04 -52.95
N TYR A 231 42.29 -1.56 -52.10
CA TYR A 231 42.28 -1.82 -50.67
C TYR A 231 41.14 -2.75 -50.31
N VAL A 232 41.43 -3.77 -49.51
CA VAL A 232 40.47 -4.74 -49.02
C VAL A 232 40.62 -4.85 -47.50
N MET A 233 39.52 -4.70 -46.77
CA MET A 233 39.44 -4.85 -45.33
C MET A 233 38.55 -6.05 -44.98
N VAL A 234 39.12 -6.94 -44.17
CA VAL A 234 38.51 -8.18 -43.70
C VAL A 234 38.31 -8.05 -42.17
N PRO A 235 37.07 -8.07 -41.66
CA PRO A 235 36.81 -7.99 -40.22
C PRO A 235 37.25 -9.27 -39.49
N PRO A 236 37.35 -9.25 -38.15
CA PRO A 236 37.59 -10.45 -37.37
C PRO A 236 36.37 -11.40 -37.42
N SER A 237 36.59 -12.67 -37.07
CA SER A 237 35.58 -13.74 -37.22
C SER A 237 34.27 -13.54 -36.44
N TYR A 238 34.26 -12.66 -35.43
CA TYR A 238 33.11 -12.35 -34.58
C TYR A 238 32.38 -11.06 -34.98
N SER A 239 32.73 -10.43 -36.10
CA SER A 239 32.05 -9.22 -36.60
C SER A 239 31.95 -9.17 -38.13
N ASN A 240 31.11 -8.26 -38.61
CA ASN A 240 30.86 -7.99 -40.01
C ASN A 240 30.96 -6.50 -40.29
N ILE A 241 31.38 -6.12 -41.51
CA ILE A 241 31.28 -4.73 -41.94
C ILE A 241 29.85 -4.46 -42.45
N ILE A 242 29.11 -3.64 -41.71
CA ILE A 242 27.70 -3.33 -41.97
C ILE A 242 27.50 -2.03 -42.75
N GLN A 243 28.46 -1.10 -42.64
CA GLN A 243 28.41 0.19 -43.33
C GLN A 243 29.81 0.64 -43.75
N VAL A 244 29.89 1.32 -44.90
CA VAL A 244 31.10 1.94 -45.43
C VAL A 244 30.78 3.32 -46.01
N ASN A 245 31.77 4.20 -46.12
CA ASN A 245 31.62 5.46 -46.84
C ASN A 245 31.92 5.32 -48.33
N GLU A 246 31.27 6.13 -49.18
CA GLU A 246 31.64 6.23 -50.59
C GLU A 246 33.09 6.74 -50.74
N PRO A 247 33.90 6.21 -51.69
CA PRO A 247 33.56 5.28 -52.78
C PRO A 247 33.74 3.78 -52.44
N ALA A 248 33.90 3.40 -51.17
CA ALA A 248 34.06 2.00 -50.78
C ALA A 248 32.75 1.20 -50.93
N GLU A 249 32.89 -0.11 -51.11
CA GLU A 249 31.77 -1.05 -51.26
C GLU A 249 31.91 -2.21 -50.28
N ILE A 250 30.77 -2.73 -49.80
CA ILE A 250 30.71 -3.97 -49.01
C ILE A 250 30.70 -5.16 -49.97
N PHE A 251 31.48 -6.19 -49.66
CA PHE A 251 31.51 -7.43 -50.45
C PHE A 251 31.48 -8.66 -49.53
N SER A 252 30.98 -9.78 -50.05
CA SER A 252 30.91 -11.04 -49.32
C SER A 252 32.17 -11.87 -49.52
N ILE A 253 32.75 -12.36 -48.42
CA ILE A 253 33.90 -13.27 -48.43
C ILE A 253 33.42 -14.67 -48.01
N ASP A 254 33.72 -15.67 -48.83
CA ASP A 254 33.48 -17.08 -48.51
C ASP A 254 34.72 -17.69 -47.87
N HIS A 255 34.63 -18.07 -46.59
CA HIS A 255 35.70 -18.79 -45.89
C HIS A 255 35.16 -20.13 -45.34
N GLY A 256 35.20 -21.16 -46.18
CA GLY A 256 34.69 -22.49 -45.82
C GLY A 256 33.15 -22.54 -45.78
N GLN A 257 32.57 -22.66 -44.58
CA GLN A 257 31.11 -22.70 -44.36
C GLN A 257 30.52 -21.36 -43.89
N ILE A 258 31.36 -20.36 -43.62
CA ILE A 258 30.95 -19.07 -43.04
C ILE A 258 31.15 -17.99 -44.10
N GLN A 259 30.12 -17.15 -44.30
CA GLN A 259 30.19 -15.94 -45.11
C GLN A 259 30.27 -14.74 -44.17
N PHE A 260 31.21 -13.83 -44.42
CA PHE A 260 31.27 -12.56 -43.69
C PHE A 260 31.43 -11.39 -44.67
N LEU A 261 31.08 -10.19 -44.19
CA LEU A 261 31.06 -8.97 -45.01
C LEU A 261 32.36 -8.17 -44.82
N GLY A 262 33.13 -8.03 -45.90
CA GLY A 262 34.31 -7.19 -45.97
C GLY A 262 34.05 -5.86 -46.67
N ALA A 263 35.04 -4.97 -46.68
CA ALA A 263 35.00 -3.71 -47.41
C ALA A 263 36.11 -3.66 -48.45
N ARG A 264 35.82 -3.07 -49.62
CA ARG A 264 36.82 -2.88 -50.68
C ARG A 264 36.72 -1.48 -51.27
N MET A 265 37.85 -0.94 -51.73
CA MET A 265 37.93 0.37 -52.37
C MET A 265 39.08 0.41 -53.37
N ALA A 266 38.84 0.92 -54.57
CA ALA A 266 39.86 1.09 -55.59
C ALA A 266 40.19 2.58 -55.79
N LEU A 267 41.47 2.92 -55.77
CA LEU A 267 41.98 4.24 -56.08
C LEU A 267 42.75 4.19 -57.40
N ASN A 268 42.25 4.89 -58.42
CA ASN A 268 42.89 4.96 -59.73
C ASN A 268 43.52 6.35 -59.96
N ASN A 269 44.84 6.39 -59.96
CA ASN A 269 45.62 7.61 -60.21
C ASN A 269 46.65 7.42 -61.34
N LEU A 270 46.40 6.51 -62.28
CA LEU A 270 47.31 6.22 -63.41
C LEU A 270 47.49 7.40 -64.38
N ASN A 271 46.42 8.16 -64.65
CA ASN A 271 46.42 9.26 -65.64
C ASN A 271 46.86 10.62 -65.05
N ALA A 272 47.52 10.61 -63.89
CA ALA A 272 47.89 11.82 -63.18
C ALA A 272 49.12 12.48 -63.81
N HIS A 273 49.23 13.81 -63.77
CA HIS A 273 50.34 14.53 -64.43
C HIS A 273 51.49 14.77 -63.45
N HIS A 274 52.70 15.01 -63.96
CA HIS A 274 53.87 15.34 -63.12
C HIS A 274 53.55 16.48 -62.12
N ASN A 275 53.71 16.20 -60.81
CA ASN A 275 53.34 17.04 -59.64
C ASN A 275 51.86 17.05 -59.20
N SER A 276 51.01 16.12 -59.65
CA SER A 276 49.70 15.94 -59.01
C SER A 276 49.82 15.49 -57.56
N ILE A 277 48.89 15.95 -56.73
CA ILE A 277 48.76 15.53 -55.33
C ILE A 277 48.29 14.06 -55.34
N PRO A 278 48.85 13.18 -54.48
CA PRO A 278 48.32 11.84 -54.29
C PRO A 278 46.82 11.85 -54.04
N ILE A 279 46.09 10.87 -54.59
CA ILE A 279 44.69 10.68 -54.23
C ILE A 279 44.67 10.03 -52.85
N THR A 280 44.11 10.74 -51.87
CA THR A 280 43.86 10.20 -50.53
C THR A 280 42.35 10.11 -50.28
N SER A 281 41.92 8.99 -49.72
CA SER A 281 40.53 8.76 -49.31
C SER A 281 40.51 8.03 -47.97
N ASN A 282 39.59 8.40 -47.10
CA ASN A 282 39.41 7.69 -45.83
C ASN A 282 38.45 6.52 -46.06
N LEU A 283 38.91 5.30 -45.79
CA LEU A 283 38.10 4.10 -45.67
C LEU A 283 37.54 4.04 -44.25
N ILE A 284 36.32 4.52 -44.09
CA ILE A 284 35.55 4.47 -42.85
C ILE A 284 34.63 3.26 -42.94
N THR A 285 34.81 2.31 -42.04
CA THR A 285 34.01 1.08 -41.96
C THR A 285 33.40 0.95 -40.58
N VAL A 286 32.13 0.54 -40.53
CA VAL A 286 31.42 0.24 -39.28
C VAL A 286 31.35 -1.27 -39.13
N LEU A 287 31.95 -1.77 -38.05
CA LEU A 287 31.90 -3.15 -37.60
C LEU A 287 30.67 -3.34 -36.72
N GLY A 288 29.90 -4.40 -36.94
CA GLY A 288 28.78 -4.81 -36.10
C GLY A 288 28.58 -6.32 -36.15
N SER A 289 27.68 -6.85 -35.33
CA SER A 289 27.35 -8.29 -35.32
C SER A 289 26.84 -8.77 -36.70
N GLY A 290 26.04 -7.94 -37.38
CA GLY A 290 25.37 -8.29 -38.64
C GLY A 290 24.01 -8.96 -38.45
N ASP A 291 23.65 -9.32 -37.21
CA ASP A 291 22.32 -9.77 -36.83
C ASP A 291 21.36 -8.59 -36.57
N ILE A 292 20.06 -8.81 -36.83
CA ILE A 292 19.02 -7.78 -36.69
C ILE A 292 18.67 -7.52 -35.21
N THR A 293 18.82 -8.52 -34.35
CA THR A 293 18.53 -8.45 -32.91
C THR A 293 19.58 -9.24 -32.13
N PRO A 294 20.29 -8.62 -31.18
CA PRO A 294 21.22 -9.32 -30.29
C PRO A 294 20.53 -10.44 -29.50
N ASP A 295 21.26 -11.53 -29.23
CA ASP A 295 20.72 -12.68 -28.50
C ASP A 295 20.18 -12.31 -27.11
N TRP A 296 20.81 -11.34 -26.43
CA TRP A 296 20.41 -10.93 -25.08
C TRP A 296 19.00 -10.33 -25.04
N GLU A 297 18.52 -9.67 -26.11
CA GLU A 297 17.18 -9.08 -26.18
C GLU A 297 16.08 -10.16 -26.16
N SER A 298 16.36 -11.35 -26.69
CA SER A 298 15.39 -12.45 -26.65
C SER A 298 15.17 -13.00 -25.23
N TYR A 299 16.08 -12.69 -24.31
CA TYR A 299 16.04 -13.07 -22.90
C TYR A 299 15.90 -11.87 -21.97
N SER A 300 15.67 -10.66 -22.51
CA SER A 300 15.57 -9.45 -21.69
C SER A 300 14.25 -9.43 -20.92
N GLY A 301 14.33 -9.41 -19.60
CA GLY A 301 13.22 -9.09 -18.70
C GLY A 301 12.97 -7.58 -18.60
N PRO A 302 12.46 -7.05 -17.48
CA PRO A 302 12.36 -5.60 -17.27
C PRO A 302 13.76 -4.95 -17.26
N SER A 303 13.82 -3.65 -17.54
CA SER A 303 15.07 -2.87 -17.48
C SER A 303 15.60 -2.80 -16.04
N LEU A 304 14.70 -2.63 -15.08
CA LEU A 304 14.98 -2.53 -13.66
C LEU A 304 14.12 -3.49 -12.83
N SER A 305 14.61 -3.87 -11.66
CA SER A 305 13.81 -4.43 -10.56
C SER A 305 13.92 -3.51 -9.35
N LEU A 306 12.83 -3.30 -8.62
CA LEU A 306 12.78 -2.49 -7.41
C LEU A 306 12.20 -3.32 -6.27
N ASP A 307 13.03 -3.68 -5.30
CA ASP A 307 12.64 -4.39 -4.09
C ASP A 307 12.65 -3.42 -2.91
N LEU A 308 11.51 -3.30 -2.22
CA LEU A 308 11.35 -2.45 -1.04
C LEU A 308 11.02 -3.31 0.18
N PHE A 309 11.74 -3.07 1.27
CA PHE A 309 11.54 -3.74 2.55
C PHE A 309 11.19 -2.69 3.60
N ILE A 310 9.94 -2.66 4.03
CA ILE A 310 9.43 -1.74 5.04
C ILE A 310 9.35 -2.50 6.36
N ASN A 311 10.20 -2.16 7.33
CA ASN A 311 10.18 -2.78 8.65
C ASN A 311 9.34 -1.95 9.62
N LEU A 312 8.24 -2.53 10.12
CA LEU A 312 7.34 -1.91 11.12
C LEU A 312 7.32 -2.68 12.45
N ASP A 313 8.26 -3.59 12.68
CA ASP A 313 8.31 -4.42 13.90
C ASP A 313 8.42 -3.53 15.15
N ASP A 314 9.24 -2.48 15.07
CA ASP A 314 9.39 -1.44 16.09
C ASP A 314 9.09 -0.06 15.50
N ARG A 315 7.95 0.51 15.90
CA ARG A 315 7.50 1.84 15.47
C ARG A 315 8.57 2.93 15.67
N MET A 316 9.36 2.86 16.73
CA MET A 316 10.37 3.88 17.03
C MET A 316 11.64 3.76 16.17
N ASN A 317 11.79 2.65 15.46
CA ASN A 317 12.94 2.34 14.62
C ASN A 317 12.52 1.78 13.25
N SER A 318 11.34 2.19 12.77
CA SER A 318 10.87 1.79 11.45
C SER A 318 11.73 2.43 10.38
N HIS A 319 12.03 1.68 9.32
CA HIS A 319 12.87 2.11 8.22
C HIS A 319 12.48 1.37 6.95
N VAL A 320 12.90 1.93 5.83
CA VAL A 320 12.66 1.37 4.49
C VAL A 320 14.00 1.10 3.85
N ASP A 321 14.25 -0.15 3.50
CA ASP A 321 15.36 -0.54 2.66
C ASP A 321 14.89 -0.69 1.22
N MET A 322 15.72 -0.23 0.29
CA MET A 322 15.46 -0.23 -1.14
C MET A 322 16.63 -0.91 -1.86
N GLU A 323 16.34 -1.93 -2.66
CA GLU A 323 17.28 -2.56 -3.60
C GLU A 323 16.78 -2.34 -5.04
N ILE A 324 17.63 -1.76 -5.88
CA ILE A 324 17.40 -1.56 -7.31
C ILE A 324 18.32 -2.51 -8.07
N GLY A 325 17.74 -3.44 -8.84
CA GLY A 325 18.45 -4.29 -9.78
C GLY A 325 18.46 -3.68 -11.17
N ILE A 326 19.64 -3.36 -11.71
CA ILE A 326 19.81 -2.84 -13.06
C ILE A 326 20.14 -4.01 -13.99
N HIS A 327 19.21 -4.36 -14.87
CA HIS A 327 19.36 -5.46 -15.83
C HIS A 327 19.90 -4.98 -17.17
N HIS A 328 19.27 -3.98 -17.77
CA HIS A 328 19.71 -3.35 -19.00
C HIS A 328 19.15 -1.93 -19.08
N LEU A 329 19.89 -1.00 -19.68
CA LEU A 329 19.49 0.40 -19.83
C LEU A 329 19.84 0.90 -21.23
N SER A 330 19.08 1.87 -21.75
CA SER A 330 19.48 2.56 -22.97
C SER A 330 20.66 3.50 -22.68
N THR A 331 21.48 3.75 -23.71
CA THR A 331 22.61 4.69 -23.59
C THR A 331 22.18 6.12 -23.24
N GLU A 332 21.01 6.54 -23.72
CA GLU A 332 20.41 7.82 -23.32
C GLU A 332 20.19 7.88 -21.80
N ARG A 333 19.64 6.81 -21.20
CA ARG A 333 19.41 6.75 -19.75
C ARG A 333 20.70 6.68 -18.96
N LEU A 334 21.67 5.89 -19.40
CA LEU A 334 22.99 5.83 -18.77
C LEU A 334 23.68 7.20 -18.78
N THR A 335 23.57 7.93 -19.89
CA THR A 335 24.11 9.29 -20.01
C THR A 335 23.40 10.27 -19.08
N GLN A 336 22.07 10.19 -18.95
CA GLN A 336 21.30 10.97 -17.98
C GLN A 336 21.73 10.67 -16.53
N TRP A 337 22.11 9.42 -16.25
CA TRP A 337 22.64 8.99 -14.95
C TRP A 337 24.15 9.22 -14.82
N GLY A 338 24.77 9.97 -15.72
CA GLY A 338 26.18 10.39 -15.62
C GLY A 338 27.20 9.38 -16.15
N LEU A 339 26.76 8.27 -16.75
CA LEU A 339 27.63 7.26 -17.35
C LEU A 339 27.57 7.35 -18.88
N ASN A 340 28.50 8.11 -19.47
CA ASN A 340 28.64 8.15 -20.92
C ASN A 340 29.60 7.04 -21.40
N LEU A 341 29.04 6.02 -22.04
CA LEU A 341 29.77 4.87 -22.57
C LEU A 341 30.06 5.00 -24.08
N GLU A 342 29.42 5.95 -24.76
CA GLU A 342 29.65 6.20 -26.18
C GLU A 342 30.93 7.00 -26.40
N THR A 343 31.67 6.61 -27.43
CA THR A 343 32.87 7.33 -27.87
C THR A 343 32.72 7.67 -29.35
N PRO A 344 33.57 8.54 -29.92
CA PRO A 344 33.52 8.80 -31.36
C PRO A 344 33.66 7.54 -32.24
N THR A 345 34.15 6.44 -31.68
CA THR A 345 34.36 5.16 -32.37
C THR A 345 33.39 4.06 -31.95
N ILE A 346 32.72 4.18 -30.79
CA ILE A 346 31.83 3.14 -30.24
C ILE A 346 30.42 3.72 -30.11
N ASN A 347 29.46 3.08 -30.77
CA ASN A 347 28.04 3.41 -30.73
C ASN A 347 27.25 2.24 -30.13
N LEU A 348 26.30 2.53 -29.24
CA LEU A 348 25.54 1.52 -28.48
C LEU A 348 24.10 2.00 -28.32
N ASP A 349 23.13 1.11 -28.54
CA ASP A 349 21.73 1.43 -28.29
C ASP A 349 21.33 1.14 -26.83
N SER A 350 21.72 -0.03 -26.32
CA SER A 350 21.47 -0.45 -24.94
C SER A 350 22.66 -1.22 -24.38
N VAL A 351 22.82 -1.16 -23.06
CA VAL A 351 23.89 -1.82 -22.32
C VAL A 351 23.28 -2.67 -21.22
N THR A 352 23.64 -3.94 -21.19
CA THR A 352 23.21 -4.92 -20.18
C THR A 352 24.05 -4.80 -18.91
N SER A 353 23.65 -5.50 -17.85
CA SER A 353 24.42 -5.59 -16.60
C SER A 353 25.81 -6.20 -16.82
N ASP A 354 25.94 -7.21 -17.69
CA ASP A 354 27.24 -7.73 -18.14
C ASP A 354 28.04 -6.65 -18.90
N GLY A 355 27.38 -5.85 -19.73
CA GLY A 355 27.98 -4.69 -20.39
C GLY A 355 28.59 -3.69 -19.41
N ILE A 356 27.82 -3.24 -18.42
CA ILE A 356 28.31 -2.31 -17.41
C ILE A 356 29.47 -2.92 -16.61
N ARG A 357 29.43 -4.22 -16.28
CA ARG A 357 30.56 -4.92 -15.64
C ARG A 357 31.80 -5.01 -16.52
N MET A 358 31.63 -5.20 -17.83
CA MET A 358 32.72 -5.15 -18.80
C MET A 358 33.37 -3.76 -18.81
N PHE A 359 32.56 -2.69 -18.92
CA PHE A 359 33.06 -1.32 -18.88
C PHE A 359 33.77 -0.96 -17.56
N ASP A 360 33.25 -1.41 -16.42
CA ASP A 360 33.86 -1.22 -15.09
C ASP A 360 35.23 -1.90 -14.94
N SER A 361 35.38 -3.09 -15.53
CA SER A 361 36.56 -3.94 -15.29
C SER A 361 37.66 -3.78 -16.34
N GLU A 362 37.29 -3.51 -17.58
CA GLU A 362 38.20 -3.48 -18.72
C GLU A 362 38.52 -2.05 -19.17
N MET A 363 37.65 -1.08 -18.88
CA MET A 363 37.80 0.33 -19.23
C MET A 363 37.98 1.20 -17.98
N ASP A 364 38.60 2.39 -18.13
CA ASP A 364 38.80 3.33 -17.03
C ASP A 364 37.52 4.17 -16.75
N ILE A 365 36.39 3.48 -16.64
CA ILE A 365 35.06 4.09 -16.47
C ILE A 365 34.61 3.95 -15.01
N ASP A 366 34.44 5.09 -14.34
CA ASP A 366 33.95 5.14 -12.97
C ASP A 366 32.42 4.95 -12.91
N THR A 367 31.99 3.69 -12.79
CA THR A 367 30.57 3.32 -12.64
C THR A 367 29.94 3.89 -11.36
N GLY A 368 30.75 4.34 -10.39
CA GLY A 368 30.29 5.00 -9.17
C GLY A 368 29.58 6.33 -9.42
N GLN A 369 29.84 7.01 -10.54
CA GLN A 369 29.15 8.26 -10.90
C GLN A 369 27.64 8.06 -11.06
N MET A 370 27.22 6.86 -11.50
CA MET A 370 25.81 6.49 -11.65
C MET A 370 25.02 6.65 -10.35
N LEU A 371 25.63 6.28 -9.22
CA LEU A 371 24.99 6.35 -7.90
C LEU A 371 24.58 7.78 -7.50
N SER A 372 25.30 8.79 -8.00
CA SER A 372 25.02 10.20 -7.67
C SER A 372 23.87 10.82 -8.46
N SER A 373 23.50 10.20 -9.58
CA SER A 373 22.51 10.75 -10.52
C SER A 373 21.22 9.92 -10.58
N LEU A 374 21.15 8.81 -9.82
CA LEU A 374 19.90 8.07 -9.63
C LEU A 374 18.84 8.99 -9.01
N PRO A 375 17.58 8.96 -9.48
CA PRO A 375 16.51 9.84 -9.01
C PRO A 375 15.95 9.41 -7.64
N ILE A 376 16.83 9.19 -6.65
CA ILE A 376 16.49 8.74 -5.29
C ILE A 376 15.60 9.75 -4.57
N ASP A 377 15.78 11.05 -4.82
CA ASP A 377 14.93 12.10 -4.25
C ASP A 377 13.49 11.98 -4.75
N SER A 378 13.30 11.71 -6.04
CA SER A 378 11.96 11.52 -6.61
C SER A 378 11.28 10.25 -6.10
N LEU A 379 12.06 9.17 -5.88
CA LEU A 379 11.56 7.95 -5.24
C LEU A 379 11.20 8.21 -3.77
N SER A 380 12.00 8.99 -3.06
CA SER A 380 11.72 9.41 -1.67
C SER A 380 10.38 10.13 -1.57
N ASP A 381 10.11 11.08 -2.48
CA ASP A 381 8.83 11.81 -2.53
C ASP A 381 7.65 10.87 -2.79
N SER A 382 7.75 9.99 -3.79
CA SER A 382 6.70 9.01 -4.12
C SER A 382 6.39 8.06 -2.96
N PHE A 383 7.42 7.50 -2.32
CA PHE A 383 7.22 6.59 -1.19
C PHE A 383 6.78 7.32 0.09
N SER A 384 7.14 8.60 0.25
CA SER A 384 6.61 9.42 1.34
C SER A 384 5.10 9.58 1.23
N GLN A 385 4.58 9.76 0.01
CA GLN A 385 3.15 9.83 -0.24
C GLN A 385 2.44 8.50 0.07
N PHE A 386 3.01 7.37 -0.36
CA PHE A 386 2.45 6.04 -0.07
C PHE A 386 2.48 5.69 1.42
N LEU A 387 3.56 6.03 2.14
CA LEU A 387 3.70 5.69 3.55
C LEU A 387 2.98 6.67 4.49
N GLY A 388 2.52 7.82 3.97
CA GLY A 388 1.88 8.88 4.76
C GLY A 388 2.84 9.64 5.69
N THR A 389 4.16 9.43 5.55
CA THR A 389 5.20 10.10 6.32
C THR A 389 6.39 10.45 5.44
N GLU A 390 7.11 11.51 5.78
CA GLU A 390 8.34 11.88 5.06
C GLU A 390 9.40 10.79 5.24
N VAL A 391 9.84 10.20 4.13
CA VAL A 391 10.89 9.20 4.05
C VAL A 391 11.99 9.75 3.15
N VAL A 392 13.21 9.81 3.69
CA VAL A 392 14.40 10.26 2.97
C VAL A 392 15.39 9.12 2.87
N PHE A 393 15.62 8.65 1.65
CA PHE A 393 16.63 7.65 1.37
C PHE A 393 18.04 8.25 1.41
N GLN A 394 18.99 7.48 1.91
CA GLN A 394 20.40 7.87 1.91
C GLN A 394 21.00 7.76 0.50
N ASN A 395 22.20 8.31 0.33
CA ASN A 395 22.96 8.13 -0.90
C ASN A 395 23.11 6.62 -1.22
N PRO A 396 22.75 6.20 -2.44
CA PRO A 396 22.78 4.79 -2.79
C PRO A 396 24.22 4.28 -2.90
N SER A 397 24.38 2.98 -2.70
CA SER A 397 25.67 2.27 -2.81
C SER A 397 25.48 0.95 -3.53
N PHE A 398 26.52 0.42 -4.18
CA PHE A 398 26.46 -0.94 -4.71
C PHE A 398 26.38 -1.94 -3.56
N SER A 399 25.44 -2.89 -3.64
CA SER A 399 25.37 -3.97 -2.66
C SER A 399 26.49 -4.99 -2.89
N SER A 400 26.76 -5.82 -1.88
CA SER A 400 27.75 -6.88 -2.02
C SER A 400 27.29 -7.89 -3.06
N SER A 401 28.21 -8.31 -3.94
CA SER A 401 27.88 -9.30 -4.96
C SER A 401 27.65 -10.69 -4.36
N ASP A 402 26.61 -11.35 -4.84
CA ASP A 402 26.14 -12.67 -4.39
C ASP A 402 25.86 -13.59 -5.60
N ASP A 403 25.17 -14.71 -5.39
CA ASP A 403 24.84 -15.67 -6.46
C ASP A 403 23.74 -15.15 -7.42
N SER A 404 23.10 -14.03 -7.08
CA SER A 404 22.00 -13.42 -7.83
C SER A 404 22.41 -12.15 -8.59
N GLY A 405 23.54 -11.51 -8.27
CA GLY A 405 24.06 -10.38 -9.04
C GLY A 405 25.06 -9.49 -8.28
N GLY A 406 25.23 -8.27 -8.78
CA GLY A 406 26.14 -7.25 -8.23
C GLY A 406 27.20 -6.76 -9.23
N ILE A 407 27.87 -5.64 -8.90
CA ILE A 407 28.89 -5.03 -9.77
C ILE A 407 30.18 -5.87 -9.85
N MET A 408 30.51 -6.61 -8.80
CA MET A 408 31.67 -7.52 -8.74
C MET A 408 31.26 -8.99 -8.97
N PHE A 409 30.08 -9.23 -9.55
CA PHE A 409 29.59 -10.57 -9.85
C PHE A 409 30.57 -11.32 -10.76
N LEU A 410 30.71 -12.63 -10.52
CA LEU A 410 31.61 -13.50 -11.28
C LEU A 410 30.82 -14.71 -11.78
N HIS A 411 30.82 -14.91 -13.09
CA HIS A 411 30.18 -16.06 -13.69
C HIS A 411 30.91 -17.36 -13.35
N ARG A 412 30.14 -18.39 -12.98
CA ARG A 412 30.62 -19.73 -12.67
C ARG A 412 30.59 -20.62 -13.90
N GLN A 413 31.67 -21.36 -14.09
CA GLN A 413 31.88 -22.26 -15.23
C GLN A 413 30.73 -23.28 -15.37
N GLY A 414 30.06 -23.26 -16.52
CA GLY A 414 28.99 -24.19 -16.88
C GLY A 414 27.69 -24.06 -16.08
N GLU A 415 27.59 -23.08 -15.17
CA GLU A 415 26.39 -22.82 -14.38
C GLU A 415 25.74 -21.51 -14.81
N THR A 416 26.49 -20.41 -14.77
CA THR A 416 25.98 -19.06 -15.11
C THR A 416 26.57 -18.52 -16.41
N CYS A 417 27.58 -19.21 -16.97
CA CYS A 417 28.14 -18.94 -18.29
C CYS A 417 28.80 -20.23 -18.83
N GLU A 418 28.73 -20.45 -20.14
CA GLU A 418 29.30 -21.65 -20.79
C GLU A 418 30.82 -21.61 -20.93
N GLU A 419 31.48 -20.54 -20.48
CA GLU A 419 32.92 -20.37 -20.59
C GLU A 419 33.72 -21.21 -19.58
N GLU A 420 34.95 -21.57 -19.96
CA GLU A 420 35.85 -22.39 -19.15
C GLU A 420 36.50 -21.64 -17.98
N LEU A 421 36.39 -20.31 -17.93
CA LEU A 421 36.97 -19.46 -16.90
C LEU A 421 35.89 -18.55 -16.28
N SER A 422 36.16 -18.10 -15.06
CA SER A 422 35.28 -17.18 -14.34
C SER A 422 35.59 -15.75 -14.75
N TYR A 423 34.63 -15.10 -15.41
CA TYR A 423 34.71 -13.70 -15.83
C TYR A 423 33.58 -12.87 -15.22
N ARG A 424 33.70 -11.54 -15.27
CA ARG A 424 32.65 -10.62 -14.79
C ARG A 424 31.49 -10.45 -15.78
N TYR A 425 31.69 -10.85 -17.03
CA TYR A 425 30.70 -10.82 -18.11
C TYR A 425 30.88 -12.05 -18.99
N CYS A 426 29.79 -12.56 -19.55
CA CYS A 426 29.76 -13.82 -20.30
C CYS A 426 29.84 -13.61 -21.82
N LEU A 427 30.68 -14.38 -22.51
CA LEU A 427 30.76 -14.46 -23.98
C LEU A 427 30.47 -15.87 -24.51
N GLY A 428 29.69 -16.65 -23.75
CA GLY A 428 29.31 -18.02 -24.11
C GLY A 428 28.49 -18.11 -25.41
N SER A 429 28.24 -19.33 -25.90
CA SER A 429 27.48 -19.54 -27.14
C SER A 429 25.99 -19.29 -26.99
N SER A 430 25.49 -19.23 -25.75
CA SER A 430 24.14 -18.83 -25.41
C SER A 430 24.16 -17.79 -24.28
N GLY A 431 23.33 -16.75 -24.40
CA GLY A 431 23.24 -15.69 -23.40
C GLY A 431 24.51 -14.85 -23.24
N ALA A 432 25.26 -14.64 -24.34
CA ALA A 432 26.39 -13.71 -24.34
C ALA A 432 25.91 -12.31 -23.95
N MET A 433 26.64 -11.67 -23.04
CA MET A 433 26.36 -10.34 -22.50
C MET A 433 24.93 -10.19 -21.95
N SER A 434 24.41 -11.25 -21.32
CA SER A 434 23.03 -11.28 -20.83
C SER A 434 22.77 -10.28 -19.70
N SER A 435 21.50 -9.90 -19.55
CA SER A 435 20.97 -9.09 -18.46
C SER A 435 20.44 -9.90 -17.27
N THR A 436 20.61 -11.24 -17.25
CA THR A 436 20.01 -12.12 -16.23
C THR A 436 20.44 -11.78 -14.80
N TYR A 437 21.71 -11.42 -14.58
CA TYR A 437 22.27 -11.11 -13.26
C TYR A 437 22.41 -9.59 -13.11
N PRO A 438 21.50 -8.89 -12.41
CA PRO A 438 21.50 -7.44 -12.37
C PRO A 438 22.69 -6.86 -11.60
N ILE A 439 22.98 -5.58 -11.84
CA ILE A 439 23.78 -4.76 -10.93
C ILE A 439 22.87 -4.27 -9.82
N LYS A 440 23.19 -4.65 -8.58
CA LYS A 440 22.39 -4.31 -7.42
C LYS A 440 22.88 -3.02 -6.76
N VAL A 441 21.97 -2.10 -6.56
CA VAL A 441 22.17 -0.82 -5.87
C VAL A 441 21.23 -0.79 -4.67
N GLN A 442 21.76 -0.51 -3.48
CA GLN A 442 20.98 -0.44 -2.25
C GLN A 442 20.99 0.97 -1.67
N SER A 443 19.86 1.37 -1.08
CA SER A 443 19.74 2.53 -0.21
C SER A 443 18.81 2.20 0.96
N SER A 444 19.00 2.90 2.07
CA SER A 444 18.17 2.74 3.27
C SER A 444 17.70 4.10 3.72
N SER A 445 16.48 4.18 4.25
CA SER A 445 15.97 5.40 4.84
C SER A 445 16.61 5.66 6.21
N ILE A 446 16.56 6.91 6.64
CA ILE A 446 16.78 7.21 8.06
C ILE A 446 15.62 6.59 8.86
N PRO A 447 15.84 6.09 10.09
CA PRO A 447 14.75 5.63 10.94
C PRO A 447 13.71 6.74 11.15
N THR A 448 12.45 6.42 10.90
CA THR A 448 11.28 7.31 11.04
C THR A 448 10.18 6.60 11.83
N GLU A 449 9.10 7.31 12.17
CA GLU A 449 7.91 6.71 12.81
C GLU A 449 6.83 6.46 11.76
N ILE A 450 6.94 5.36 11.02
CA ILE A 450 5.95 4.93 10.02
C ILE A 450 4.78 4.26 10.75
N GLN A 451 3.56 4.66 10.44
CA GLN A 451 2.33 4.09 11.00
C GLN A 451 1.69 3.11 10.02
N ILE A 452 1.35 1.92 10.48
CA ILE A 452 0.67 0.94 9.63
C ILE A 452 -0.73 1.42 9.26
N SER A 453 -1.38 2.25 10.09
CA SER A 453 -2.68 2.86 9.77
C SER A 453 -2.65 3.70 8.50
N SER A 454 -1.54 4.39 8.21
CA SER A 454 -1.37 5.19 7.00
C SER A 454 -1.26 4.31 5.74
N ILE A 455 -0.50 3.22 5.85
CA ILE A 455 -0.34 2.23 4.76
C ILE A 455 -1.69 1.54 4.50
N LEU A 456 -2.39 1.10 5.55
CA LEU A 456 -3.68 0.45 5.42
C LEU A 456 -4.73 1.38 4.81
N SER A 457 -4.72 2.67 5.17
CA SER A 457 -5.58 3.69 4.55
C SER A 457 -5.35 3.80 3.04
N GLN A 458 -4.08 3.79 2.59
CA GLN A 458 -3.77 3.78 1.16
C GLN A 458 -4.24 2.48 0.47
N LEU A 459 -4.02 1.32 1.10
CA LEU A 459 -4.48 0.04 0.55
C LEU A 459 -6.02 -0.01 0.43
N ILE A 460 -6.75 0.53 1.41
CA ILE A 460 -8.22 0.58 1.41
C ILE A 460 -8.76 1.54 0.34
N GLN A 461 -8.07 2.65 0.06
CA GLN A 461 -8.46 3.56 -1.04
C GLN A 461 -8.37 2.90 -2.42
N HIS A 462 -7.54 1.85 -2.56
CA HIS A 462 -7.37 1.06 -3.78
C HIS A 462 -8.04 -0.32 -3.69
N ALA A 463 -8.87 -0.56 -2.67
CA ALA A 463 -9.71 -1.75 -2.54
C ALA A 463 -11.09 -1.51 -3.16
N ASP A 464 -11.74 -2.57 -3.63
CA ASP A 464 -13.14 -2.51 -4.08
C ASP A 464 -14.10 -2.76 -2.89
N GLY A 465 -15.32 -2.22 -2.96
CA GLY A 465 -16.38 -2.41 -1.96
C GLY A 465 -16.51 -1.32 -0.88
N ASP A 466 -17.46 -1.52 0.04
CA ASP A 466 -17.95 -0.50 1.00
C ASP A 466 -16.85 0.04 1.95
N LEU A 467 -15.83 -0.78 2.24
CA LEU A 467 -14.70 -0.41 3.09
C LEU A 467 -13.87 0.76 2.53
N SER A 468 -13.83 0.92 1.20
CA SER A 468 -13.11 2.00 0.52
C SER A 468 -13.65 3.40 0.87
N THR A 469 -14.86 3.47 1.44
CA THR A 469 -15.53 4.73 1.78
C THR A 469 -15.20 5.26 3.19
N ILE A 470 -14.52 4.48 4.02
CA ILE A 470 -14.18 4.85 5.39
C ILE A 470 -12.89 5.67 5.42
N ASP A 471 -12.91 6.83 6.09
CA ASP A 471 -11.73 7.64 6.30
C ASP A 471 -10.94 7.18 7.54
N PHE A 472 -9.85 6.45 7.33
CA PHE A 472 -8.95 5.99 8.39
C PHE A 472 -7.87 7.01 8.80
N SER A 473 -7.86 8.22 8.23
CA SER A 473 -6.75 9.20 8.43
C SER A 473 -6.57 9.67 9.87
N GLN A 474 -7.59 9.58 10.72
CA GLN A 474 -7.55 9.99 12.13
C GLN A 474 -7.36 8.81 13.11
N ILE A 475 -7.22 7.60 12.60
CA ILE A 475 -7.07 6.37 13.38
C ILE A 475 -5.58 6.08 13.56
N ASN A 476 -5.16 5.95 14.82
CA ASN A 476 -3.78 5.62 15.14
C ASN A 476 -3.58 4.09 15.23
N ASP A 477 -2.34 3.63 15.27
CA ASP A 477 -2.03 2.19 15.35
C ASP A 477 -2.56 1.52 16.63
N GLU A 478 -2.69 2.24 17.74
CA GLU A 478 -3.20 1.69 19.01
C GLU A 478 -4.72 1.45 18.95
N ASP A 479 -5.42 2.34 18.26
CA ASP A 479 -6.82 2.24 17.94
C ASP A 479 -7.06 1.09 16.96
N LEU A 480 -6.24 0.99 15.92
CA LEU A 480 -6.29 -0.11 14.95
C LEU A 480 -5.99 -1.47 15.62
N ALA A 481 -5.00 -1.53 16.52
CA ALA A 481 -4.70 -2.73 17.29
C ALA A 481 -5.89 -3.18 18.16
N THR A 482 -6.65 -2.23 18.70
CA THR A 482 -7.87 -2.53 19.44
C THR A 482 -8.94 -3.10 18.52
N ILE A 483 -9.16 -2.49 17.36
CA ILE A 483 -10.15 -2.96 16.38
C ILE A 483 -9.80 -4.38 15.90
N MET A 484 -8.54 -4.63 15.55
CA MET A 484 -8.07 -5.93 15.05
C MET A 484 -8.12 -7.05 16.11
N SER A 485 -8.33 -6.72 17.40
CA SER A 485 -8.54 -7.73 18.45
C SER A 485 -9.89 -8.46 18.35
N PHE A 486 -10.88 -7.87 17.67
CA PHE A 486 -12.19 -8.50 17.46
C PHE A 486 -12.61 -8.51 15.99
N LEU A 487 -11.87 -7.86 15.10
CA LEU A 487 -12.21 -7.70 13.69
C LEU A 487 -11.12 -8.33 12.81
N SER A 488 -11.55 -9.05 11.79
CA SER A 488 -10.71 -9.59 10.72
C SER A 488 -11.23 -9.05 9.39
N VAL A 489 -10.31 -8.61 8.53
CA VAL A 489 -10.62 -7.98 7.24
C VAL A 489 -9.97 -8.76 6.11
N GLU A 490 -10.74 -9.04 5.08
CA GLU A 490 -10.31 -9.49 3.77
C GLU A 490 -10.53 -8.35 2.76
N LEU A 491 -9.45 -7.91 2.11
CA LEU A 491 -9.41 -6.81 1.14
C LEU A 491 -8.94 -7.34 -0.20
N GLU A 492 -9.68 -7.06 -1.28
CA GLU A 492 -9.17 -7.24 -2.64
C GLU A 492 -8.60 -5.90 -3.14
N VAL A 493 -7.27 -5.83 -3.24
CA VAL A 493 -6.55 -4.60 -3.61
C VAL A 493 -6.05 -4.69 -5.04
N ASP A 494 -6.30 -3.66 -5.84
CA ASP A 494 -5.69 -3.48 -7.16
C ASP A 494 -4.23 -3.04 -6.99
N LEU A 495 -3.26 -3.80 -7.51
CA LEU A 495 -1.83 -3.48 -7.36
C LEU A 495 -1.30 -2.56 -8.46
N ASP A 496 -2.15 -2.09 -9.38
CA ASP A 496 -1.73 -1.20 -10.48
C ASP A 496 -1.24 0.17 -9.95
N PHE A 497 -1.76 0.64 -8.80
CA PHE A 497 -1.29 1.91 -8.20
C PHE A 497 0.20 1.87 -7.82
N ILE A 498 0.77 0.70 -7.55
CA ILE A 498 2.19 0.57 -7.18
C ILE A 498 3.09 1.03 -8.33
N GLN A 499 2.66 0.82 -9.58
CA GLN A 499 3.38 1.30 -10.77
C GLN A 499 3.21 2.81 -10.96
N GLU A 500 2.08 3.39 -10.53
CA GLU A 500 1.86 4.84 -10.55
C GLU A 500 2.74 5.60 -9.55
N LEU A 501 3.30 4.91 -8.54
CA LEU A 501 4.28 5.50 -7.61
C LEU A 501 5.61 5.83 -8.30
N LEU A 502 5.95 5.17 -9.40
CA LEU A 502 7.23 5.42 -10.07
C LEU A 502 7.21 6.78 -10.81
N PRO A 503 8.34 7.51 -10.83
CA PRO A 503 8.46 8.73 -11.62
C PRO A 503 8.18 8.46 -13.11
N SER A 504 7.55 9.40 -13.81
CA SER A 504 7.16 9.23 -15.22
C SER A 504 8.32 8.91 -16.17
N ASP A 505 9.54 9.30 -15.78
CA ASP A 505 10.77 9.07 -16.55
C ASP A 505 11.53 7.81 -16.10
N PHE A 506 10.97 7.00 -15.20
CA PHE A 506 11.60 5.77 -14.73
C PHE A 506 11.45 4.63 -15.77
N PRO A 507 12.50 3.85 -16.07
CA PRO A 507 12.43 2.73 -17.00
C PRO A 507 11.40 1.66 -16.61
N SER A 508 11.13 0.71 -17.52
CA SER A 508 10.30 -0.46 -17.21
C SER A 508 10.86 -1.19 -15.98
N THR A 509 10.04 -1.29 -14.94
CA THR A 509 10.46 -1.75 -13.62
C THR A 509 9.44 -2.73 -13.05
N ASP A 510 9.91 -3.89 -12.62
CA ASP A 510 9.12 -4.80 -11.79
C ASP A 510 9.33 -4.40 -10.31
N ILE A 511 8.23 -4.21 -9.58
CA ILE A 511 8.26 -3.70 -8.20
C ILE A 511 7.80 -4.79 -7.25
N SER A 512 8.57 -5.01 -6.19
CA SER A 512 8.23 -5.88 -5.08
C SER A 512 8.27 -5.08 -3.78
N ILE A 513 7.19 -5.10 -3.01
CA ILE A 513 7.10 -4.42 -1.71
C ILE A 513 6.87 -5.46 -0.63
N THR A 514 7.76 -5.56 0.34
CA THR A 514 7.61 -6.42 1.52
C THR A 514 7.46 -5.55 2.76
N ILE A 515 6.33 -5.66 3.44
CA ILE A 515 6.01 -4.94 4.66
C ILE A 515 6.04 -5.93 5.82
N TYR A 516 6.99 -5.79 6.74
CA TYR A 516 7.01 -6.54 7.98
C TYR A 516 6.03 -5.91 8.96
N LEU A 517 5.10 -6.71 9.48
CA LEU A 517 3.98 -6.26 10.29
C LEU A 517 4.36 -6.13 11.77
N PRO A 518 3.74 -5.19 12.52
CA PRO A 518 3.91 -5.10 13.97
C PRO A 518 3.42 -6.37 14.70
N GLU A 519 3.97 -6.67 15.89
CA GLU A 519 3.64 -7.89 16.66
C GLU A 519 2.14 -8.11 16.97
N TRP A 520 1.31 -7.06 16.91
CA TRP A 520 -0.12 -7.12 17.20
C TRP A 520 -0.99 -7.47 15.97
N LEU A 521 -0.41 -7.50 14.76
CA LEU A 521 -1.11 -7.73 13.49
C LEU A 521 -0.49 -8.91 12.74
N GLU A 522 -1.33 -9.80 12.22
CA GLU A 522 -0.92 -10.95 11.41
C GLU A 522 -1.71 -11.00 10.10
N SER A 523 -1.09 -11.58 9.08
CA SER A 523 -1.76 -11.95 7.83
C SER A 523 -2.03 -13.45 7.78
N SER A 524 -3.17 -13.87 7.22
CA SER A 524 -3.52 -15.29 7.10
C SER A 524 -2.73 -16.07 6.02
N GLY A 525 -1.81 -15.39 5.32
CA GLY A 525 -1.00 -15.94 4.23
C GLY A 525 0.11 -16.92 4.65
N THR A 526 1.02 -17.24 3.72
CA THR A 526 2.16 -18.13 4.00
C THR A 526 3.21 -17.53 4.94
N THR A 527 3.21 -16.21 5.07
CA THR A 527 4.12 -15.41 5.91
C THR A 527 3.26 -14.55 6.83
N PRO A 528 2.92 -15.00 8.04
CA PRO A 528 2.00 -14.27 8.92
C PRO A 528 2.54 -12.90 9.34
N ASP A 529 3.85 -12.77 9.46
CA ASP A 529 4.52 -11.55 9.93
C ASP A 529 4.79 -10.54 8.81
N ALA A 530 4.42 -10.81 7.55
CA ALA A 530 4.74 -9.93 6.43
C ALA A 530 3.75 -9.95 5.27
N LEU A 531 3.46 -8.77 4.73
CA LEU A 531 2.74 -8.57 3.47
C LEU A 531 3.73 -8.40 2.34
N VAL A 532 3.69 -9.27 1.34
CA VAL A 532 4.51 -9.15 0.13
C VAL A 532 3.61 -8.71 -1.00
N PHE A 533 4.00 -7.76 -1.83
CA PHE A 533 3.31 -7.31 -3.04
C PHE A 533 4.27 -7.41 -4.20
N SER A 534 3.80 -7.84 -5.37
CA SER A 534 4.62 -7.91 -6.58
C SER A 534 3.80 -7.43 -7.77
N SER A 535 4.27 -6.38 -8.42
CA SER A 535 3.68 -5.84 -9.65
C SER A 535 4.70 -5.95 -10.77
N ASN A 536 4.37 -6.74 -11.79
CA ASN A 536 5.19 -6.89 -12.98
C ASN A 536 4.71 -5.90 -14.04
N SER A 537 5.63 -5.28 -14.76
CA SER A 537 5.28 -4.34 -15.81
C SER A 537 4.41 -5.02 -16.89
N GLY A 538 3.17 -4.54 -17.06
CA GLY A 538 2.23 -5.02 -18.08
C GLY A 538 1.23 -6.11 -17.64
N ASP A 539 1.21 -6.50 -16.37
CA ASP A 539 0.27 -7.48 -15.80
C ASP A 539 -0.59 -6.82 -14.71
N SER A 540 -1.89 -6.59 -14.96
CA SER A 540 -2.81 -6.11 -13.93
C SER A 540 -3.17 -7.25 -12.98
N LYS A 541 -2.93 -7.11 -11.67
CA LYS A 541 -3.23 -8.16 -10.68
C LYS A 541 -3.92 -7.55 -9.47
N THR A 542 -5.12 -8.07 -9.19
CA THR A 542 -5.73 -7.92 -7.86
C THR A 542 -5.14 -8.94 -6.91
N ARG A 543 -5.03 -8.57 -5.63
CA ARG A 543 -4.57 -9.45 -4.57
C ARG A 543 -5.49 -9.39 -3.37
N ASN A 544 -5.87 -10.56 -2.88
CA ASN A 544 -6.57 -10.69 -1.62
C ASN A 544 -5.57 -10.59 -0.46
N ILE A 545 -5.85 -9.68 0.47
CA ILE A 545 -5.11 -9.45 1.70
C ILE A 545 -6.07 -9.75 2.84
N GLU A 546 -5.76 -10.73 3.66
CA GLU A 546 -6.52 -10.98 4.90
C GLU A 546 -5.62 -10.62 6.09
N LEU A 547 -6.18 -9.80 6.98
CA LEU A 547 -5.56 -9.23 8.17
C LEU A 547 -6.38 -9.57 9.41
N GLU A 548 -5.70 -9.98 10.48
CA GLU A 548 -6.31 -10.23 11.78
C GLU A 548 -5.34 -9.85 12.91
N GLY A 549 -5.86 -9.60 14.11
CA GLY A 549 -5.02 -9.38 15.28
C GLY A 549 -4.32 -10.66 15.74
N SER A 550 -3.04 -10.57 16.09
CA SER A 550 -2.25 -11.72 16.61
C SER A 550 -2.77 -12.25 17.97
N ARG A 551 -3.57 -11.43 18.67
CA ARG A 551 -4.17 -11.75 19.96
C ARG A 551 -5.64 -11.36 19.97
N PRO A 552 -6.52 -12.22 19.43
CA PRO A 552 -7.95 -11.96 19.46
C PRO A 552 -8.46 -11.95 20.91
N PHE A 553 -9.45 -11.10 21.18
CA PHE A 553 -10.13 -11.02 22.47
C PHE A 553 -10.88 -12.35 22.74
N ASP A 554 -10.58 -12.97 23.88
CA ASP A 554 -11.30 -14.16 24.33
C ASP A 554 -12.61 -13.75 25.01
N TRP A 555 -13.69 -13.70 24.23
CA TRP A 555 -15.03 -13.43 24.73
C TRP A 555 -15.69 -14.65 25.39
N GLN A 556 -15.12 -15.86 25.28
CA GLN A 556 -15.78 -17.11 25.69
C GLN A 556 -15.67 -17.40 27.20
N HIS A 557 -15.97 -16.40 28.02
CA HIS A 557 -15.99 -16.51 29.48
C HIS A 557 -17.31 -16.04 30.09
N SER A 558 -17.57 -16.50 31.32
CA SER A 558 -18.75 -16.11 32.11
C SER A 558 -18.49 -14.84 32.89
N ILE A 559 -19.53 -14.00 32.99
CA ILE A 559 -19.50 -12.77 33.79
C ILE A 559 -20.53 -12.89 34.90
N CYS A 560 -20.09 -12.58 36.12
CA CYS A 560 -20.91 -12.56 37.34
C CYS A 560 -20.87 -11.14 37.92
N ARG A 561 -21.92 -10.77 38.65
CA ARG A 561 -22.02 -9.41 39.20
C ARG A 561 -21.15 -9.19 40.44
N ILE A 562 -21.02 -10.21 41.28
CA ILE A 562 -20.36 -10.15 42.60
C ILE A 562 -19.36 -11.31 42.78
N SER A 563 -19.72 -12.51 42.30
CA SER A 563 -18.93 -13.72 42.50
C SER A 563 -17.60 -13.68 41.74
N ASP A 564 -16.50 -13.86 42.45
CA ASP A 564 -15.14 -13.99 41.92
C ASP A 564 -14.42 -15.17 42.62
N PRO A 565 -14.08 -16.27 41.91
CA PRO A 565 -14.26 -16.48 40.47
C PRO A 565 -15.73 -16.70 40.08
N CYS A 566 -16.08 -16.29 38.86
CA CYS A 566 -17.40 -16.56 38.28
C CYS A 566 -17.48 -18.01 37.77
N GLU A 567 -18.30 -18.84 38.41
CA GLU A 567 -18.55 -20.24 38.02
C GLU A 567 -19.89 -20.37 37.27
N GLU A 568 -20.10 -21.45 36.50
CA GLU A 568 -21.32 -21.62 35.68
C GLU A 568 -22.61 -21.70 36.51
N ASP A 569 -22.51 -22.18 37.74
CA ASP A 569 -23.55 -22.37 38.74
C ASP A 569 -23.66 -21.21 39.76
N SER A 570 -22.91 -20.13 39.56
CA SER A 570 -23.06 -18.89 40.33
C SER A 570 -24.47 -18.30 40.18
N ILE A 571 -25.08 -17.94 41.31
CA ILE A 571 -26.47 -17.46 41.37
C ILE A 571 -26.64 -16.06 40.75
N ASP A 572 -25.55 -15.30 40.69
CA ASP A 572 -25.44 -13.93 40.20
C ASP A 572 -24.78 -13.84 38.81
N ARG A 573 -24.79 -14.96 38.07
CA ARG A 573 -24.29 -15.03 36.70
C ARG A 573 -25.14 -14.15 35.79
N VAL A 574 -24.48 -13.25 35.08
CA VAL A 574 -25.06 -12.33 34.11
C VAL A 574 -24.95 -12.90 32.70
N CYS A 575 -23.75 -13.36 32.33
CA CYS A 575 -23.44 -13.81 30.96
C CYS A 575 -23.01 -15.29 30.93
N ALA A 576 -23.42 -15.99 29.89
CA ALA A 576 -22.85 -17.30 29.55
C ALA A 576 -21.62 -17.18 28.65
N PRO A 577 -20.67 -18.15 28.70
CA PRO A 577 -19.48 -18.11 27.85
C PRO A 577 -19.82 -18.23 26.35
N THR A 578 -20.98 -18.78 26.01
CA THR A 578 -21.46 -18.90 24.62
C THR A 578 -22.37 -17.76 24.18
N GLN A 579 -22.57 -16.74 25.02
CA GLN A 579 -23.47 -15.63 24.74
C GLN A 579 -22.70 -14.47 24.14
N GLU A 580 -22.90 -14.21 22.85
CA GLU A 580 -22.22 -13.15 22.11
C GLU A 580 -22.64 -11.75 22.59
N THR A 581 -23.95 -11.47 22.63
CA THR A 581 -24.49 -10.22 23.20
C THR A 581 -24.81 -10.40 24.69
N CYS A 582 -24.04 -9.72 25.54
CA CYS A 582 -24.31 -9.68 26.97
C CYS A 582 -24.58 -8.27 27.49
N VAL A 583 -25.79 -8.12 28.02
CA VAL A 583 -26.33 -6.90 28.60
C VAL A 583 -27.01 -7.28 29.91
N SER A 584 -27.08 -6.36 30.87
CA SER A 584 -27.75 -6.47 32.16
C SER A 584 -28.56 -5.21 32.44
N PHE A 585 -29.57 -5.33 33.30
CA PHE A 585 -30.31 -4.16 33.79
C PHE A 585 -30.13 -4.02 35.30
N LEU A 586 -29.84 -2.80 35.75
CA LEU A 586 -29.91 -2.40 37.15
C LEU A 586 -31.07 -1.42 37.32
N VAL A 587 -32.08 -1.83 38.08
CA VAL A 587 -33.30 -1.06 38.32
C VAL A 587 -33.35 -0.65 39.78
N GLU A 588 -33.11 0.61 40.06
CA GLU A 588 -33.19 1.19 41.40
C GLU A 588 -34.51 1.95 41.52
N ILE A 589 -35.36 1.57 42.48
CA ILE A 589 -36.65 2.20 42.74
C ILE A 589 -36.66 2.73 44.17
N GLU A 590 -36.79 4.04 44.32
CA GLU A 590 -36.99 4.68 45.61
C GLU A 590 -38.46 5.06 45.77
N ILE A 591 -39.16 4.39 46.68
CA ILE A 591 -40.55 4.72 47.00
C ILE A 591 -40.56 5.81 48.08
N SER A 592 -40.83 7.04 47.67
CA SER A 592 -40.84 8.19 48.59
C SER A 592 -42.05 8.20 49.52
N LYS A 593 -43.24 7.84 49.02
CA LYS A 593 -44.49 7.91 49.80
C LYS A 593 -45.55 6.99 49.24
N VAL A 594 -46.33 6.37 50.11
CA VAL A 594 -47.59 5.71 49.76
C VAL A 594 -48.75 6.45 50.41
N SER A 595 -49.89 6.56 49.74
CA SER A 595 -51.11 7.16 50.29
C SER A 595 -52.34 6.36 49.88
N VAL A 596 -53.24 6.12 50.82
CA VAL A 596 -54.47 5.36 50.59
C VAL A 596 -55.66 6.31 50.52
N HIS A 597 -56.39 6.30 49.40
CA HIS A 597 -57.57 7.12 49.21
C HIS A 597 -58.84 6.28 49.44
N GLU A 598 -59.27 6.23 50.70
CA GLU A 598 -60.38 5.38 51.17
C GLU A 598 -61.72 5.67 50.47
N LEU A 599 -62.01 6.94 50.15
CA LEU A 599 -63.27 7.34 49.50
C LEU A 599 -63.34 6.93 48.02
N SER A 600 -62.18 6.78 47.35
CA SER A 600 -62.08 6.38 45.94
C SER A 600 -61.70 4.92 45.76
N GLY A 601 -61.25 4.23 46.82
CA GLY A 601 -60.75 2.85 46.72
C GLY A 601 -59.45 2.75 45.91
N SER A 602 -58.60 3.78 45.95
CA SER A 602 -57.33 3.81 45.22
C SER A 602 -56.12 3.99 46.13
N VAL A 603 -54.97 3.43 45.74
CA VAL A 603 -53.68 3.59 46.39
C VAL A 603 -52.79 4.42 45.48
N SER A 604 -52.13 5.44 46.01
CA SER A 604 -51.13 6.21 45.30
C SER A 604 -49.73 5.88 45.82
N VAL A 605 -48.78 5.63 44.93
CA VAL A 605 -47.36 5.41 45.24
C VAL A 605 -46.55 6.48 44.51
N GLU A 606 -45.81 7.28 45.26
CA GLU A 606 -44.87 8.27 44.74
C GLU A 606 -43.48 7.64 44.75
N PHE A 607 -42.83 7.57 43.59
CA PHE A 607 -41.54 6.92 43.42
C PHE A 607 -40.63 7.69 42.46
N THR A 608 -39.34 7.46 42.62
CA THR A 608 -38.29 7.80 41.65
C THR A 608 -37.65 6.49 41.22
N SER A 609 -37.36 6.33 39.94
CA SER A 609 -36.69 5.15 39.40
C SER A 609 -35.46 5.55 38.60
N ASN A 610 -34.39 4.79 38.75
CA ASN A 610 -33.21 4.85 37.91
C ASN A 610 -33.02 3.47 37.27
N ILE A 611 -33.06 3.40 35.95
CA ILE A 611 -32.90 2.17 35.17
C ILE A 611 -31.60 2.33 34.39
N ILE A 612 -30.61 1.52 34.72
CA ILE A 612 -29.28 1.53 34.12
C ILE A 612 -29.14 0.26 33.26
N LEU A 613 -28.93 0.46 31.97
CA LEU A 613 -28.50 -0.59 31.05
C LEU A 613 -27.00 -0.78 31.18
N GLU A 614 -26.55 -1.99 31.51
CA GLU A 614 -25.15 -2.37 31.61
C GLU A 614 -24.77 -3.23 30.40
N ILE A 615 -24.01 -2.67 29.44
CA ILE A 615 -23.56 -3.37 28.24
C ILE A 615 -22.14 -3.90 28.49
N TYR A 616 -21.99 -5.22 28.57
CA TYR A 616 -20.70 -5.89 28.75
C TYR A 616 -20.06 -6.19 27.39
N ARG A 617 -20.82 -6.79 26.46
CA ARG A 617 -20.35 -7.04 25.09
C ARG A 617 -21.50 -7.13 24.10
N LEU A 618 -21.22 -6.84 22.83
CA LEU A 618 -22.20 -6.87 21.74
C LEU A 618 -21.75 -7.84 20.64
N GLY A 619 -22.57 -8.86 20.39
CA GLY A 619 -22.46 -9.71 19.21
C GLY A 619 -23.22 -9.07 18.05
N LEU A 620 -22.51 -8.31 17.22
CA LEU A 620 -23.08 -7.68 16.03
C LEU A 620 -22.87 -8.59 14.82
N ASP A 621 -23.95 -8.89 14.12
CA ASP A 621 -23.88 -9.54 12.80
C ASP A 621 -23.97 -8.44 11.75
N ILE A 622 -22.81 -7.98 11.27
CA ILE A 622 -22.73 -6.93 10.26
C ILE A 622 -22.50 -7.60 8.91
N GLU A 623 -23.43 -7.44 7.98
CA GLU A 623 -23.34 -7.97 6.61
C GLU A 623 -22.41 -7.10 5.72
N ILE A 624 -21.16 -6.86 6.15
CA ILE A 624 -20.14 -6.21 5.30
C ILE A 624 -19.30 -7.29 4.63
N GLU A 625 -19.23 -7.25 3.29
CA GLU A 625 -18.41 -8.18 2.52
C GLU A 625 -16.92 -8.06 2.93
N GLY A 626 -16.27 -9.21 3.15
CA GLY A 626 -14.86 -9.27 3.55
C GLY A 626 -14.58 -8.99 5.03
N VAL A 627 -15.57 -8.62 5.86
CA VAL A 627 -15.35 -8.37 7.30
C VAL A 627 -15.93 -9.49 8.15
N LYS A 628 -15.13 -10.02 9.09
CA LYS A 628 -15.59 -10.92 10.14
C LYS A 628 -15.41 -10.24 11.49
N MET A 629 -16.45 -10.25 12.30
CA MET A 629 -16.47 -9.60 13.60
C MET A 629 -16.78 -10.61 14.70
N SER A 630 -15.94 -10.62 15.74
CA SER A 630 -16.18 -11.28 17.02
C SER A 630 -16.92 -10.31 17.97
N PRO A 631 -17.58 -10.81 19.03
CA PRO A 631 -18.27 -9.96 19.99
C PRO A 631 -17.39 -8.84 20.52
N ILE A 632 -17.90 -7.60 20.44
CA ILE A 632 -17.15 -6.40 20.82
C ILE A 632 -17.27 -6.21 22.34
N PRO A 633 -16.15 -6.21 23.08
CA PRO A 633 -16.16 -5.96 24.52
C PRO A 633 -16.40 -4.49 24.86
N SER A 634 -16.87 -4.22 26.08
CA SER A 634 -17.22 -2.87 26.55
C SER A 634 -16.07 -1.88 26.40
N ASP A 635 -14.82 -2.26 26.74
CA ASP A 635 -13.67 -1.38 26.62
C ASP A 635 -13.36 -1.00 25.16
N ALA A 636 -13.55 -1.93 24.22
CA ALA A 636 -13.45 -1.63 22.80
C ALA A 636 -14.54 -0.65 22.35
N ILE A 637 -15.79 -0.82 22.82
CA ILE A 637 -16.88 0.12 22.52
C ILE A 637 -16.54 1.53 23.07
N ARG A 638 -16.00 1.63 24.30
CA ARG A 638 -15.55 2.93 24.85
C ARG A 638 -14.52 3.58 23.96
N ARG A 639 -13.54 2.79 23.50
CA ARG A 639 -12.48 3.28 22.64
C ARG A 639 -13.02 3.75 21.29
N ILE A 640 -13.89 2.99 20.65
CA ILE A 640 -14.54 3.34 19.37
C ILE A 640 -15.32 4.67 19.49
N LEU A 641 -16.07 4.88 20.57
CA LEU A 641 -16.78 6.15 20.80
C LEU A 641 -15.83 7.34 20.94
N VAL A 642 -14.71 7.15 21.67
CA VAL A 642 -13.67 8.18 21.84
C VAL A 642 -12.89 8.41 20.53
N MET A 643 -12.72 7.39 19.69
CA MET A 643 -12.18 7.56 18.33
C MET A 643 -13.12 8.44 17.50
N GLY A 644 -14.43 8.17 17.57
CA GLY A 644 -15.46 8.96 16.90
C GLY A 644 -15.46 10.44 17.26
N ASP A 645 -15.14 10.80 18.51
CA ASP A 645 -15.03 12.21 18.93
C ASP A 645 -13.91 12.99 18.22
N ARG A 646 -12.94 12.29 17.60
CA ARG A 646 -11.86 12.92 16.84
C ARG A 646 -12.29 13.32 15.42
N MET A 647 -13.42 12.78 14.95
CA MET A 647 -13.95 12.98 13.61
C MET A 647 -15.26 13.76 13.68
N GLU A 648 -15.38 14.81 12.86
CA GLU A 648 -16.63 15.58 12.80
C GLU A 648 -17.73 14.72 12.15
N GLY A 649 -18.73 14.31 12.93
CA GLY A 649 -19.79 13.39 12.50
C GLY A 649 -19.56 11.92 12.82
N GLY A 650 -18.56 11.58 13.66
CA GLY A 650 -18.29 10.20 14.09
C GLY A 650 -17.45 9.38 13.09
N ILE A 651 -17.16 8.13 13.46
CA ILE A 651 -16.24 7.26 12.69
C ILE A 651 -16.80 6.83 11.31
N LEU A 652 -18.12 6.85 11.15
CA LEU A 652 -18.82 6.47 9.91
C LEU A 652 -19.24 7.70 9.08
N ALA A 653 -18.76 8.90 9.45
CA ALA A 653 -19.09 10.13 8.75
C ALA A 653 -18.70 10.05 7.27
N ASN A 654 -19.66 10.30 6.37
CA ASN A 654 -19.49 10.25 4.92
C ASN A 654 -19.16 8.86 4.33
N SER A 655 -19.26 7.79 5.12
CA SER A 655 -19.21 6.43 4.60
C SER A 655 -20.57 6.01 4.02
N GLU A 656 -20.58 4.97 3.17
CA GLU A 656 -21.82 4.36 2.69
C GLU A 656 -22.43 3.38 3.71
N ILE A 657 -21.73 3.12 4.82
CA ILE A 657 -22.16 2.21 5.88
C ILE A 657 -23.21 2.90 6.76
N GLU A 658 -24.45 2.39 6.71
CA GLU A 658 -25.55 2.90 7.52
C GLU A 658 -25.47 2.41 8.98
N SER A 659 -25.56 3.35 9.92
CA SER A 659 -25.60 3.09 11.38
C SER A 659 -26.99 3.27 11.97
N ALA A 660 -28.02 2.79 11.28
CA ALA A 660 -29.40 2.95 11.72
C ALA A 660 -29.72 2.04 12.92
N ILE A 661 -30.05 2.66 14.06
CA ILE A 661 -30.57 1.96 15.23
C ILE A 661 -32.09 2.01 15.23
N ASP A 662 -32.72 0.84 15.13
CA ASP A 662 -34.15 0.69 15.32
C ASP A 662 -34.46 0.31 16.78
N PHE A 663 -35.08 1.24 17.51
CA PHE A 663 -35.53 1.00 18.89
C PHE A 663 -36.93 0.36 18.96
N GLY A 664 -37.54 0.02 17.81
CA GLY A 664 -38.92 -0.44 17.71
C GLY A 664 -39.95 0.69 17.93
N VAL A 665 -39.48 1.94 17.99
CA VAL A 665 -40.25 3.13 18.32
C VAL A 665 -39.90 4.24 17.33
N GLY A 666 -40.83 4.58 16.44
CA GLY A 666 -40.61 5.62 15.43
C GLY A 666 -39.90 5.10 14.17
N GLU A 667 -39.23 6.00 13.46
CA GLU A 667 -38.32 5.63 12.36
C GLU A 667 -36.92 5.34 12.92
N PRO A 668 -36.16 4.40 12.32
CA PRO A 668 -34.77 4.12 12.71
C PRO A 668 -33.94 5.39 12.75
N VAL A 669 -33.11 5.52 13.79
CA VAL A 669 -32.25 6.70 13.98
C VAL A 669 -30.86 6.39 13.48
N ASP A 670 -30.35 7.24 12.59
CA ASP A 670 -28.95 7.17 12.22
C ASP A 670 -28.07 7.60 13.40
N PHE A 671 -27.31 6.66 13.94
CA PHE A 671 -26.52 6.85 15.14
C PHE A 671 -25.10 7.29 14.79
N GLU A 672 -24.78 8.54 15.13
CA GLU A 672 -23.42 9.03 15.10
C GLU A 672 -22.57 8.28 16.14
N VAL A 673 -21.60 7.48 15.71
CA VAL A 673 -20.72 6.73 16.62
C VAL A 673 -19.70 7.68 17.26
N SER A 674 -20.13 8.40 18.29
CA SER A 674 -19.35 9.36 19.09
C SER A 674 -20.03 9.62 20.44
N ASN A 675 -19.35 10.29 21.38
CA ASN A 675 -19.99 10.74 22.63
C ASN A 675 -21.06 11.81 22.37
N GLU A 676 -20.88 12.64 21.35
CA GLU A 676 -21.90 13.60 20.93
C GLU A 676 -23.13 12.89 20.37
N GLY A 677 -22.94 11.80 19.61
CA GLY A 677 -24.01 10.94 19.15
C GLY A 677 -24.76 10.24 20.27
N LEU A 678 -24.06 9.73 21.29
CA LEU A 678 -24.71 9.19 22.51
C LEU A 678 -25.58 10.23 23.23
N ARG A 679 -25.13 11.47 23.31
CA ARG A 679 -25.91 12.57 23.90
C ARG A 679 -27.15 12.87 23.07
N LYS A 680 -27.01 13.00 21.75
CA LYS A 680 -28.15 13.18 20.82
C LYS A 680 -29.13 12.02 20.91
N LEU A 681 -28.63 10.80 21.05
CA LEU A 681 -29.46 9.61 21.24
C LEU A 681 -30.25 9.67 22.55
N SER A 682 -29.65 10.15 23.65
CA SER A 682 -30.37 10.36 24.92
C SER A 682 -31.46 11.43 24.81
N ASP A 683 -31.21 12.50 24.06
CA ASP A 683 -32.22 13.54 23.79
C ASP A 683 -33.37 12.96 22.94
N TYR A 684 -33.03 12.20 21.88
CA TYR A 684 -34.01 11.54 21.01
C TYR A 684 -34.87 10.52 21.77
N LEU A 685 -34.27 9.67 22.61
CA LEU A 685 -35.01 8.69 23.40
C LEU A 685 -35.92 9.37 24.42
N THR A 686 -35.50 10.49 25.00
CA THR A 686 -36.35 11.27 25.92
C THR A 686 -37.60 11.81 25.22
N GLU A 687 -37.45 12.38 24.02
CA GLU A 687 -38.56 12.91 23.22
C GLU A 687 -39.45 11.78 22.69
N SER A 688 -38.86 10.78 22.03
CA SER A 688 -39.57 9.68 21.37
C SER A 688 -40.31 8.79 22.35
N TYR A 689 -39.74 8.48 23.52
CA TYR A 689 -40.44 7.69 24.53
C TYR A 689 -41.62 8.47 25.14
N SER A 690 -41.47 9.79 25.28
CA SER A 690 -42.58 10.65 25.71
C SER A 690 -43.72 10.67 24.68
N GLU A 691 -43.42 10.75 23.39
CA GLU A 691 -44.42 10.66 22.32
C GLU A 691 -45.07 9.28 22.23
N MET A 692 -44.25 8.23 22.32
CA MET A 692 -44.68 6.84 22.29
C MET A 692 -45.63 6.52 23.44
N MET A 693 -45.30 6.90 24.66
CA MET A 693 -46.15 6.68 25.83
C MET A 693 -47.49 7.42 25.72
N ASN A 694 -47.47 8.62 25.13
CA ASN A 694 -48.70 9.35 24.78
C ASN A 694 -49.52 8.66 23.68
N TYR A 695 -48.87 8.01 22.71
CA TYR A 695 -49.52 7.29 21.62
C TYR A 695 -50.15 5.97 22.07
N PHE A 696 -49.44 5.18 22.89
CA PHE A 696 -49.96 3.91 23.41
C PHE A 696 -51.13 4.10 24.38
N GLY A 697 -51.15 5.20 25.15
CA GLY A 697 -52.24 5.50 26.08
C GLY A 697 -52.37 4.43 27.18
N ASP A 698 -53.51 3.73 27.19
CA ASP A 698 -53.80 2.65 28.15
C ASP A 698 -53.27 1.30 27.65
N ILE A 699 -52.33 0.69 28.37
CA ILE A 699 -51.83 -0.67 28.13
C ILE A 699 -52.70 -1.67 28.88
N ASN A 700 -53.24 -2.68 28.21
CA ASN A 700 -53.94 -3.79 28.86
C ASN A 700 -53.05 -5.03 28.88
N LEU A 701 -52.77 -5.56 30.07
CA LEU A 701 -52.04 -6.81 30.28
C LEU A 701 -52.94 -7.86 30.93
N ASP A 702 -52.92 -9.07 30.38
CA ASP A 702 -53.71 -10.19 30.90
C ASP A 702 -53.03 -10.83 32.13
N SER A 703 -53.77 -11.63 32.91
CA SER A 703 -53.27 -12.27 34.13
C SER A 703 -52.02 -13.13 33.95
N GLN A 704 -51.82 -13.67 32.75
CA GLN A 704 -50.66 -14.48 32.40
C GLN A 704 -49.41 -13.63 32.14
N GLU A 705 -49.58 -12.38 31.71
CA GLU A 705 -48.49 -11.44 31.38
C GLU A 705 -47.95 -10.74 32.62
N ILE A 706 -48.82 -10.42 33.59
CA ILE A 706 -48.42 -9.82 34.87
C ILE A 706 -48.00 -10.85 35.93
N GLY A 707 -48.16 -12.14 35.64
CA GLY A 707 -47.80 -13.22 36.57
C GLY A 707 -48.64 -13.27 37.85
N LEU A 708 -49.81 -12.63 37.85
CA LEU A 708 -50.78 -12.58 38.96
C LEU A 708 -52.05 -13.33 38.56
N GLU A 709 -52.32 -14.47 39.19
CA GLU A 709 -53.50 -15.28 38.86
C GLU A 709 -54.81 -14.51 39.16
N GLY A 710 -55.67 -14.37 38.13
CA GLY A 710 -57.04 -13.88 38.28
C GLY A 710 -57.25 -12.36 38.14
N PHE A 711 -56.21 -11.58 37.82
CA PHE A 711 -56.31 -10.13 37.61
C PHE A 711 -55.77 -9.73 36.24
N SER A 712 -56.42 -8.79 35.54
CA SER A 712 -55.84 -8.08 34.39
C SER A 712 -55.40 -6.67 34.81
N LEU A 713 -54.39 -6.10 34.16
CA LEU A 713 -53.84 -4.78 34.46
C LEU A 713 -54.13 -3.82 33.30
N THR A 714 -54.65 -2.63 33.59
CA THR A 714 -54.83 -1.56 32.61
C THR A 714 -54.02 -0.36 33.05
N ALA A 715 -52.93 -0.01 32.36
CA ALA A 715 -51.98 1.02 32.77
C ALA A 715 -51.97 2.22 31.82
N ASP A 716 -52.37 3.40 32.31
CA ASP A 716 -52.19 4.68 31.61
C ASP A 716 -50.77 5.18 31.82
N LEU A 717 -49.94 5.09 30.76
CA LEU A 717 -48.55 5.52 30.78
C LEU A 717 -48.33 6.91 30.15
N SER A 718 -49.39 7.58 29.68
CA SER A 718 -49.30 8.80 28.85
C SER A 718 -48.49 9.94 29.48
N SER A 719 -48.43 10.00 30.81
CA SER A 719 -47.81 11.10 31.56
C SER A 719 -46.59 10.68 32.40
N VAL A 720 -45.88 9.61 32.04
CA VAL A 720 -44.66 9.19 32.76
C VAL A 720 -43.52 10.20 32.51
N PRO A 721 -42.92 10.80 33.57
CA PRO A 721 -41.80 11.73 33.43
C PRO A 721 -40.49 10.97 33.19
N PHE A 722 -40.23 10.56 31.95
CA PHE A 722 -39.04 9.84 31.51
C PHE A 722 -37.94 10.80 31.02
N GLN A 723 -36.69 10.52 31.39
CA GLN A 723 -35.50 11.21 30.89
C GLN A 723 -34.36 10.21 30.71
N ALA A 724 -33.72 10.19 29.55
CA ALA A 724 -32.47 9.46 29.34
C ALA A 724 -31.26 10.38 29.58
N ASP A 725 -30.21 9.85 30.23
CA ASP A 725 -28.94 10.55 30.46
C ASP A 725 -27.79 9.53 30.37
N PHE A 726 -27.09 9.53 29.23
CA PHE A 726 -26.07 8.53 28.91
C PHE A 726 -24.66 8.93 29.31
N GLY A 727 -24.46 10.12 29.88
CA GLY A 727 -23.14 10.61 30.26
C GLY A 727 -22.15 10.67 29.09
N ALA A 728 -20.89 10.96 29.41
CA ALA A 728 -19.78 10.84 28.46
C ALA A 728 -18.94 9.62 28.83
N VAL A 729 -18.55 8.86 27.83
CA VAL A 729 -17.70 7.68 27.93
C VAL A 729 -16.24 8.09 27.72
N SER A 730 -15.36 7.62 28.61
CA SER A 730 -13.91 7.76 28.48
C SER A 730 -13.25 6.39 28.34
N ILE A 731 -12.03 6.36 27.82
CA ILE A 731 -11.18 5.16 27.79
C ILE A 731 -10.92 4.70 29.24
N GLY A 732 -10.96 3.39 29.46
CA GLY A 732 -10.60 2.78 30.74
C GLY A 732 -9.13 2.99 31.10
N GLU A 733 -8.77 2.74 32.37
CA GLU A 733 -7.37 2.83 32.82
C GLU A 733 -6.56 1.54 32.51
N ASP A 734 -7.24 0.44 32.16
CA ASP A 734 -6.60 -0.84 31.86
C ASP A 734 -5.93 -0.82 30.47
N PRO A 735 -4.64 -1.23 30.35
CA PRO A 735 -3.99 -1.39 29.05
C PRO A 735 -4.56 -2.56 28.22
N PHE A 736 -5.31 -3.48 28.80
CA PHE A 736 -5.93 -4.61 28.12
C PHE A 736 -7.41 -4.35 27.86
N ILE A 737 -7.90 -4.88 26.75
CA ILE A 737 -9.32 -4.83 26.39
C ILE A 737 -10.04 -5.92 27.17
N GLY A 738 -11.00 -5.53 28.00
CA GLY A 738 -11.88 -6.45 28.71
C GLY A 738 -13.36 -6.12 28.51
N ASP A 739 -14.22 -7.05 28.89
CA ASP A 739 -15.67 -6.83 28.99
C ASP A 739 -16.17 -6.77 30.44
N GLU A 740 -15.29 -6.84 31.46
CA GLU A 740 -15.68 -6.90 32.87
C GLU A 740 -16.34 -5.60 33.40
N GLU A 741 -15.97 -4.44 32.83
CA GLU A 741 -16.55 -3.15 33.22
C GLU A 741 -17.59 -2.67 32.19
N PRO A 742 -18.90 -2.73 32.50
CA PRO A 742 -19.94 -2.46 31.50
C PRO A 742 -20.07 -0.97 31.18
N ILE A 743 -20.49 -0.67 29.95
CA ILE A 743 -20.99 0.66 29.59
C ILE A 743 -22.37 0.85 30.22
N ARG A 744 -22.56 1.97 30.93
CA ARG A 744 -23.78 2.26 31.69
C ARG A 744 -24.59 3.36 31.01
N LEU A 745 -25.75 2.99 30.47
CA LEU A 745 -26.71 3.95 29.92
C LEU A 745 -27.85 4.12 30.92
N ALA A 746 -27.92 5.28 31.58
CA ALA A 746 -28.90 5.54 32.61
C ALA A 746 -30.16 6.21 32.05
N THR A 747 -31.32 5.79 32.55
CA THR A 747 -32.61 6.43 32.31
C THR A 747 -33.31 6.64 33.64
N LYS A 748 -33.99 7.77 33.78
CA LYS A 748 -34.54 8.24 35.05
C LYS A 748 -36.01 8.55 34.91
N ILE A 749 -36.78 8.11 35.89
CA ILE A 749 -38.18 8.48 36.08
C ILE A 749 -38.27 9.29 37.37
N ASP A 750 -38.47 10.60 37.25
CA ASP A 750 -38.41 11.52 38.38
C ASP A 750 -39.80 11.87 38.94
N ASN A 751 -39.99 11.67 40.25
CA ASN A 751 -41.19 12.10 40.99
C ASN A 751 -42.51 11.63 40.35
N ALA A 752 -42.54 10.40 39.85
CA ALA A 752 -43.75 9.81 39.30
C ALA A 752 -44.73 9.44 40.41
N LYS A 753 -46.02 9.62 40.13
CA LYS A 753 -47.11 9.15 40.98
C LYS A 753 -47.87 8.04 40.26
N LEU A 754 -47.71 6.83 40.74
CA LEU A 754 -48.51 5.66 40.39
C LEU A 754 -49.83 5.70 41.16
N THR A 755 -50.97 5.54 40.49
CA THR A 755 -52.28 5.37 41.13
C THR A 755 -52.86 4.02 40.76
N LEU A 756 -53.03 3.15 41.75
CA LEU A 756 -53.63 1.82 41.63
C LEU A 756 -55.09 1.91 42.07
N SER A 757 -56.02 1.51 41.22
CA SER A 757 -57.44 1.43 41.53
C SER A 757 -58.02 0.14 40.98
N LEU A 758 -58.96 -0.48 41.71
CA LEU A 758 -59.51 -1.77 41.30
C LEU A 758 -60.94 -1.61 40.79
N ARG A 759 -61.25 -2.22 39.64
CA ARG A 759 -62.63 -2.38 39.14
C ARG A 759 -62.88 -3.85 38.83
N GLN A 760 -63.63 -4.53 39.70
CA GLN A 760 -63.91 -5.97 39.58
C GLN A 760 -62.62 -6.80 39.58
N ASP A 761 -62.28 -7.42 38.43
CA ASP A 761 -61.10 -8.26 38.21
C ASP A 761 -59.99 -7.52 37.42
N GLU A 762 -60.15 -6.21 37.22
CA GLU A 762 -59.21 -5.34 36.48
C GLU A 762 -58.54 -4.33 37.44
N ILE A 763 -57.21 -4.34 37.47
CA ILE A 763 -56.36 -3.39 38.19
C ILE A 763 -56.04 -2.24 37.23
N ILE A 764 -56.65 -1.07 37.46
CA ILE A 764 -56.38 0.14 36.70
C ILE A 764 -55.24 0.91 37.38
N VAL A 765 -54.15 1.07 36.65
CA VAL A 765 -52.95 1.82 37.00
C VAL A 765 -52.92 3.12 36.21
N GLY A 766 -52.59 4.22 36.84
CA GLY A 766 -52.33 5.49 36.15
C GLY A 766 -51.03 6.11 36.62
N PHE A 767 -50.25 6.66 35.70
CA PHE A 767 -49.00 7.36 36.01
C PHE A 767 -49.18 8.84 35.74
N ASN A 768 -48.80 9.70 36.70
CA ASN A 768 -48.90 11.15 36.54
C ASN A 768 -47.71 11.87 37.17
N PRO A 769 -47.26 13.03 36.63
CA PRO A 769 -46.37 13.93 37.33
C PRO A 769 -47.10 14.51 38.55
N ARG A 770 -46.39 14.79 39.64
CA ARG A 770 -46.98 15.36 40.86
C ARG A 770 -47.78 16.65 40.55
N SER A 771 -49.11 16.56 40.53
CA SER A 771 -50.04 17.71 40.49
C SER A 771 -51.30 17.44 41.33
N LEU A 772 -51.95 18.52 41.77
CA LEU A 772 -52.98 18.51 42.81
C LEU A 772 -54.40 18.35 42.24
N ALA A 773 -55.12 17.38 42.82
CA ALA A 773 -56.57 17.19 42.86
C ALA A 773 -57.29 16.65 41.60
N VAL A 774 -57.75 15.40 41.71
CA VAL A 774 -58.96 14.91 41.04
C VAL A 774 -59.80 14.11 42.05
N MET A 775 -61.09 14.45 42.16
CA MET A 775 -62.09 13.71 42.96
C MET A 775 -62.81 12.72 42.05
N PRO A 776 -62.78 11.41 42.33
CA PRO A 776 -63.95 10.57 42.05
C PRO A 776 -64.16 9.37 43.02
N SER A 777 -65.20 8.58 42.71
CA SER A 777 -66.10 7.78 43.56
C SER A 777 -65.68 6.35 43.98
N ILE A 778 -66.42 5.87 44.98
CA ILE A 778 -66.33 4.64 45.82
C ILE A 778 -66.44 3.30 45.06
N VAL A 779 -65.62 2.29 45.44
CA VAL A 779 -65.98 0.94 45.95
C VAL A 779 -64.71 0.20 46.41
N MET A 780 -64.64 -0.26 47.66
CA MET A 780 -63.78 -1.40 48.06
C MET A 780 -64.31 -2.04 49.36
N SER A 781 -64.80 -3.28 49.30
CA SER A 781 -65.15 -4.05 50.52
C SER A 781 -65.00 -5.57 50.40
N SER A 782 -64.38 -6.09 49.33
CA SER A 782 -64.44 -7.54 49.04
C SER A 782 -63.10 -8.28 48.93
N ILE A 783 -61.92 -7.66 49.09
CA ILE A 783 -60.65 -8.34 48.72
C ILE A 783 -59.53 -8.29 49.77
N PHE A 784 -59.62 -7.48 50.83
CA PHE A 784 -58.64 -7.66 51.92
C PHE A 784 -59.02 -8.88 52.76
N PRO A 785 -58.13 -9.89 52.92
CA PRO A 785 -58.33 -10.91 53.95
C PRO A 785 -58.43 -10.23 55.31
N SER A 786 -59.10 -10.89 56.26
CA SER A 786 -59.30 -10.35 57.61
C SER A 786 -57.94 -9.95 58.21
N PRO A 787 -57.70 -8.64 58.45
CA PRO A 787 -56.37 -8.20 58.84
C PRO A 787 -56.05 -8.67 60.26
N ILE A 788 -54.78 -9.04 60.48
CA ILE A 788 -54.28 -9.40 61.81
C ILE A 788 -53.64 -8.17 62.43
N LEU A 789 -54.10 -7.83 63.64
CA LEU A 789 -53.56 -6.73 64.42
C LEU A 789 -52.25 -7.20 65.07
N THR A 790 -51.13 -6.54 64.74
CA THR A 790 -49.84 -6.76 65.42
C THR A 790 -49.56 -5.59 66.36
N ASP A 791 -48.55 -5.75 67.23
CA ASP A 791 -48.09 -4.68 68.12
C ASP A 791 -47.49 -3.49 67.35
N SER A 792 -47.11 -3.67 66.08
CA SER A 792 -46.40 -2.69 65.25
C SER A 792 -47.27 -2.11 64.11
N GLY A 793 -48.34 -2.80 63.72
CA GLY A 793 -49.19 -2.37 62.61
C GLY A 793 -50.37 -3.29 62.31
N LEU A 794 -50.83 -3.21 61.06
CA LEU A 794 -51.80 -4.09 60.45
C LEU A 794 -51.05 -5.06 59.53
N LEU A 795 -50.99 -6.33 59.92
CA LEU A 795 -50.44 -7.40 59.11
C LEU A 795 -51.54 -7.97 58.22
N LEU A 796 -51.31 -7.97 56.91
CA LEU A 796 -52.15 -8.65 55.94
C LEU A 796 -51.71 -10.12 55.86
N ASP A 797 -51.99 -10.90 56.90
CA ASP A 797 -51.60 -12.32 56.98
C ASP A 797 -52.65 -13.23 56.32
N GLY A 798 -52.19 -14.21 55.53
CA GLY A 798 -53.01 -15.16 54.78
C GLY A 798 -53.31 -14.79 53.32
N SER A 799 -52.57 -13.84 52.72
CA SER A 799 -52.74 -13.44 51.32
C SER A 799 -51.82 -14.15 50.32
N ASP A 800 -50.81 -14.93 50.74
CA ASP A 800 -49.80 -15.61 49.92
C ASP A 800 -49.75 -15.08 48.47
N ILE A 801 -49.35 -13.81 48.30
CA ILE A 801 -49.34 -13.20 46.97
C ILE A 801 -48.22 -13.91 46.21
N ARG A 802 -48.61 -14.83 45.33
CA ARG A 802 -47.69 -15.58 44.48
C ARG A 802 -47.54 -14.80 43.18
N GLN A 803 -46.34 -14.28 42.95
CA GLN A 803 -45.99 -13.65 41.69
C GLN A 803 -45.06 -14.58 40.93
N ARG A 804 -45.44 -14.93 39.70
CA ARG A 804 -44.56 -15.66 38.79
C ARG A 804 -43.72 -14.65 38.01
N VAL A 805 -42.41 -14.73 38.14
CA VAL A 805 -41.46 -13.90 37.39
C VAL A 805 -40.80 -14.75 36.31
N THR A 806 -41.00 -14.37 35.05
CA THR A 806 -40.33 -15.02 33.90
C THR A 806 -39.01 -14.32 33.57
N PRO A 807 -38.02 -15.05 33.04
CA PRO A 807 -36.80 -14.45 32.51
C PRO A 807 -37.07 -13.49 31.35
N LEU A 808 -36.07 -12.64 31.06
CA LEU A 808 -36.08 -11.74 29.90
C LEU A 808 -35.35 -12.38 28.72
N MET A 809 -36.04 -12.47 27.58
CA MET A 809 -35.45 -12.85 26.31
C MET A 809 -36.09 -12.03 25.20
N GLU A 810 -35.29 -11.22 24.52
CA GLU A 810 -35.73 -10.32 23.45
C GLU A 810 -34.80 -10.45 22.24
N HIS A 811 -35.37 -10.44 21.04
CA HIS A 811 -34.60 -10.41 19.81
C HIS A 811 -34.48 -8.97 19.34
N THR A 812 -33.25 -8.46 19.28
CA THR A 812 -32.96 -7.09 18.83
C THR A 812 -32.10 -7.13 17.57
N SER A 813 -31.93 -5.98 16.92
CA SER A 813 -30.95 -5.80 15.85
C SER A 813 -29.50 -6.06 16.31
N PHE A 814 -29.23 -5.97 17.61
CA PHE A 814 -27.93 -6.22 18.23
C PHE A 814 -27.76 -7.67 18.74
N GLY A 815 -28.58 -8.59 18.24
CA GLY A 815 -28.62 -9.99 18.67
C GLY A 815 -29.69 -10.29 19.71
N THR A 816 -29.65 -11.52 20.22
CA THR A 816 -30.63 -12.03 21.19
C THR A 816 -30.18 -11.71 22.61
N ILE A 817 -30.91 -10.83 23.29
CA ILE A 817 -30.66 -10.45 24.68
C ILE A 817 -31.29 -11.51 25.58
N LYS A 818 -30.48 -12.23 26.36
CA LYS A 818 -30.94 -13.18 27.39
C LYS A 818 -30.33 -12.74 28.73
N THR A 819 -31.04 -11.88 29.44
CA THR A 819 -30.46 -11.14 30.57
C THR A 819 -31.18 -11.38 31.88
N SER A 820 -30.47 -11.21 32.99
CA SER A 820 -31.07 -10.90 34.29
C SER A 820 -31.29 -9.39 34.43
N ALA A 821 -32.22 -9.01 35.29
CA ALA A 821 -32.31 -7.65 35.81
C ALA A 821 -32.14 -7.72 37.31
N PHE A 822 -31.31 -6.84 37.86
CA PHE A 822 -31.15 -6.67 39.29
C PHE A 822 -31.99 -5.49 39.74
N ILE A 823 -32.94 -5.75 40.62
CA ILE A 823 -33.94 -4.78 41.08
C ILE A 823 -33.66 -4.46 42.54
N GLU A 824 -33.39 -3.20 42.84
CA GLU A 824 -33.27 -2.65 44.18
C GLU A 824 -34.48 -1.77 44.48
N ILE A 825 -35.27 -2.12 45.48
CA ILE A 825 -36.44 -1.34 45.90
C ILE A 825 -36.24 -0.84 47.33
N LEU A 826 -36.08 0.48 47.48
CA LEU A 826 -36.05 1.12 48.79
C LEU A 826 -37.48 1.47 49.23
N LEU A 827 -37.94 0.81 50.28
CA LEU A 827 -39.28 1.00 50.85
C LEU A 827 -39.32 2.18 51.83
N PRO A 828 -40.45 2.89 51.94
CA PRO A 828 -40.63 3.94 52.95
C PRO A 828 -40.82 3.31 54.34
N GLU A 829 -40.41 4.02 55.40
CA GLU A 829 -40.53 3.58 56.81
C GLU A 829 -41.94 3.06 57.22
N SER A 830 -42.97 3.52 56.52
CA SER A 830 -44.38 3.23 56.80
C SER A 830 -44.85 1.84 56.38
N ILE A 831 -44.12 1.15 55.48
CA ILE A 831 -44.46 -0.15 54.90
C ILE A 831 -43.30 -1.10 55.15
N ARG A 832 -43.61 -2.32 55.64
CA ARG A 832 -42.60 -3.35 55.87
C ARG A 832 -43.02 -4.66 55.23
N ILE A 833 -42.07 -5.35 54.60
CA ILE A 833 -42.24 -6.74 54.17
C ILE A 833 -41.80 -7.64 55.33
N THR A 834 -42.68 -8.55 55.74
CA THR A 834 -42.49 -9.41 56.93
C THR A 834 -42.02 -10.82 56.58
N SER A 835 -42.46 -11.33 55.43
CA SER A 835 -41.97 -12.58 54.84
C SER A 835 -41.72 -12.35 53.35
N LEU A 836 -40.60 -12.84 52.84
CA LEU A 836 -40.26 -12.94 51.43
C LEU A 836 -39.59 -14.29 51.23
N ASP A 837 -40.13 -15.08 50.32
CA ASP A 837 -39.57 -16.37 49.93
C ASP A 837 -39.57 -16.48 48.41
N SER A 838 -38.44 -16.89 47.83
CA SER A 838 -38.22 -17.09 46.40
C SER A 838 -37.88 -18.56 46.19
N GLU A 839 -38.60 -19.25 45.31
CA GLU A 839 -38.36 -20.68 45.04
C GLU A 839 -36.92 -20.95 44.57
N LYS A 840 -36.29 -19.96 43.90
CA LYS A 840 -34.89 -20.03 43.45
C LYS A 840 -33.88 -19.31 44.36
N GLY A 841 -34.32 -18.69 45.45
CA GLY A 841 -33.43 -17.96 46.36
C GLY A 841 -32.85 -16.67 45.79
N LEU A 842 -33.54 -16.03 44.84
CA LEU A 842 -33.06 -14.84 44.12
C LEU A 842 -33.46 -13.51 44.78
N ALA A 843 -34.11 -13.57 45.93
CA ALA A 843 -34.68 -12.41 46.62
C ALA A 843 -34.13 -12.30 48.04
N GLU A 844 -33.67 -11.12 48.44
CA GLU A 844 -33.18 -10.83 49.77
C GLU A 844 -33.78 -9.52 50.31
N ILE A 845 -33.98 -9.46 51.63
CA ILE A 845 -34.38 -8.23 52.32
C ILE A 845 -33.28 -7.87 53.30
N THR A 846 -32.75 -6.66 53.15
CA THR A 846 -31.80 -6.07 54.09
C THR A 846 -32.40 -4.82 54.73
N ASN A 847 -31.99 -4.49 55.96
CA ASN A 847 -32.43 -3.25 56.62
C ASN A 847 -31.38 -2.16 56.36
N SER A 848 -31.81 -1.04 55.78
CA SER A 848 -30.98 0.15 55.55
C SER A 848 -31.51 1.29 56.43
N GLY A 849 -30.96 1.43 57.64
CA GLY A 849 -31.46 2.38 58.64
C GLY A 849 -32.87 2.02 59.14
N ASP A 850 -33.80 2.98 59.06
CA ASP A 850 -35.22 2.80 59.39
C ASP A 850 -36.06 2.27 58.20
N SER A 851 -35.47 2.15 57.01
CA SER A 851 -36.09 1.65 55.78
C SER A 851 -35.62 0.23 55.42
N GLN A 852 -36.41 -0.48 54.62
CA GLN A 852 -36.06 -1.80 54.09
C GLN A 852 -35.60 -1.68 52.63
N LEU A 853 -34.50 -2.35 52.30
CA LEU A 853 -34.00 -2.51 50.94
C LEU A 853 -34.33 -3.95 50.49
N LEU A 854 -35.17 -4.06 49.47
CA LEU A 854 -35.47 -5.31 48.79
C LEU A 854 -34.55 -5.43 47.59
N THR A 855 -33.74 -6.49 47.54
CA THR A 855 -32.92 -6.83 46.38
C THR A 855 -33.50 -8.07 45.72
N TYR A 856 -33.70 -8.02 44.41
CA TYR A 856 -34.21 -9.14 43.64
C TYR A 856 -33.45 -9.29 42.32
N THR A 857 -32.96 -10.49 42.06
CA THR A 857 -32.33 -10.83 40.78
C THR A 857 -33.35 -11.59 39.93
N MET A 858 -33.71 -11.08 38.76
CA MET A 858 -34.60 -11.82 37.86
C MET A 858 -33.93 -13.11 37.40
N PRO A 859 -34.70 -14.21 37.24
CA PRO A 859 -34.14 -15.46 36.75
C PRO A 859 -33.66 -15.31 35.31
N THR A 860 -32.63 -16.08 34.93
CA THR A 860 -32.08 -16.10 33.57
C THR A 860 -32.50 -17.36 32.80
N CYS A 861 -32.37 -17.31 31.47
CA CYS A 861 -32.60 -18.44 30.58
C CYS A 861 -31.46 -18.60 29.56
N LEU A 862 -30.22 -18.50 30.03
CA LEU A 862 -29.01 -18.39 29.18
C LEU A 862 -28.88 -19.54 28.16
N GLU A 863 -29.30 -20.75 28.53
CA GLU A 863 -29.22 -21.96 27.69
C GLU A 863 -30.40 -22.14 26.71
N ALA A 864 -31.49 -21.36 26.85
CA ALA A 864 -32.70 -21.57 26.05
C ALA A 864 -32.54 -21.00 24.63
N GLU A 865 -32.93 -21.74 23.59
CA GLU A 865 -32.86 -21.26 22.20
C GLU A 865 -34.14 -20.51 21.76
N THR A 866 -35.27 -20.78 22.42
CA THR A 866 -36.59 -20.22 22.05
C THR A 866 -37.29 -19.61 23.26
N TRP A 867 -38.18 -18.64 23.00
CA TRP A 867 -39.00 -18.02 24.06
C TRP A 867 -39.86 -19.04 24.82
N ASP A 868 -40.40 -20.06 24.14
CA ASP A 868 -41.21 -21.10 24.79
C ASP A 868 -40.40 -21.90 25.82
N GLU A 869 -39.11 -22.12 25.54
CA GLU A 869 -38.18 -22.77 26.47
C GLU A 869 -37.75 -21.80 27.59
N CYS A 870 -37.47 -20.54 27.25
CA CYS A 870 -37.08 -19.50 28.20
C CYS A 870 -38.20 -19.17 29.21
N SER A 871 -39.45 -19.06 28.75
CA SER A 871 -40.63 -18.75 29.57
C SER A 871 -41.20 -19.97 30.32
N SER A 872 -40.59 -21.14 30.19
CA SER A 872 -41.02 -22.36 30.84
C SER A 872 -40.94 -22.27 32.38
N ASN A 873 -41.74 -23.09 33.06
CA ASN A 873 -41.75 -23.14 34.53
C ASN A 873 -40.37 -23.46 35.16
N ARG A 874 -39.46 -24.10 34.41
CA ARG A 874 -38.11 -24.42 34.88
C ARG A 874 -37.26 -23.16 35.06
N ASN A 875 -37.48 -22.17 34.20
CA ASN A 875 -36.68 -20.96 34.17
C ASN A 875 -37.35 -19.80 34.93
N SER A 876 -38.68 -19.80 35.10
CA SER A 876 -39.36 -18.82 35.98
C SER A 876 -39.08 -19.03 37.48
N ASP A 877 -39.16 -17.95 38.25
CA ASP A 877 -39.15 -17.95 39.72
C ASP A 877 -40.55 -17.62 40.25
N ILE A 878 -40.88 -18.10 41.45
CA ILE A 878 -42.13 -17.78 42.13
C ILE A 878 -41.78 -17.10 43.44
N ILE A 879 -42.18 -15.84 43.55
CA ILE A 879 -41.98 -15.03 44.75
C ILE A 879 -43.27 -15.03 45.57
N THR A 880 -43.13 -15.24 46.88
CA THR A 880 -44.22 -15.12 47.84
C THR A 880 -43.85 -14.11 48.92
N TYR A 881 -44.72 -13.13 49.15
CA TYR A 881 -44.45 -12.06 50.11
C TYR A 881 -45.67 -11.60 50.91
N SER A 882 -45.41 -11.09 52.13
CA SER A 882 -46.43 -10.55 53.04
C SER A 882 -46.08 -9.14 53.48
N VAL A 883 -47.07 -8.23 53.44
CA VAL A 883 -46.90 -6.80 53.71
C VAL A 883 -47.55 -6.40 55.05
N GLU A 884 -46.81 -5.67 55.87
CA GLU A 884 -47.25 -5.03 57.10
C GLU A 884 -47.29 -3.52 56.95
N ILE A 885 -48.40 -2.90 57.35
CA ILE A 885 -48.61 -1.46 57.31
C ILE A 885 -48.53 -0.91 58.74
N SER A 886 -47.68 0.08 59.00
CA SER A 886 -47.49 0.62 60.36
C SER A 886 -48.73 1.34 60.93
N TRP A 887 -48.89 1.33 62.26
CA TRP A 887 -49.98 2.08 62.93
C TRP A 887 -49.87 3.60 62.75
N GLY A 888 -48.64 4.12 62.70
CA GLY A 888 -48.40 5.55 62.46
C GLY A 888 -48.94 6.00 61.11
N PHE A 889 -48.79 5.16 60.08
CA PHE A 889 -49.36 5.39 58.75
C PHE A 889 -50.89 5.38 58.77
N LEU A 890 -51.50 4.34 59.33
CA LEU A 890 -52.97 4.20 59.39
C LEU A 890 -53.62 5.34 60.18
N LEU A 891 -53.05 5.73 61.32
CA LEU A 891 -53.55 6.84 62.11
C LEU A 891 -53.33 8.19 61.42
N GLY A 892 -52.22 8.36 60.68
CA GLY A 892 -51.93 9.56 59.90
C GLY A 892 -52.94 9.81 58.80
N GLU A 893 -53.25 8.80 57.99
CA GLU A 893 -54.26 8.89 56.92
C GLU A 893 -55.70 9.00 57.49
N LEU A 894 -56.00 8.37 58.64
CA LEU A 894 -57.30 8.46 59.30
C LEU A 894 -57.52 9.73 60.15
N ALA A 895 -56.45 10.42 60.56
CA ALA A 895 -56.50 11.59 61.43
C ALA A 895 -57.47 12.69 60.98
N PRO A 896 -57.51 13.14 59.70
CA PRO A 896 -58.47 14.15 59.26
C PRO A 896 -59.94 13.69 59.40
N TYR A 897 -60.22 12.40 59.20
CA TYR A 897 -61.56 11.84 59.36
C TYR A 897 -61.95 11.72 60.84
N ILE A 898 -61.03 11.24 61.68
CA ILE A 898 -61.22 11.21 63.14
C ILE A 898 -61.44 12.63 63.68
N PHE A 899 -60.69 13.62 63.19
CA PHE A 899 -60.86 15.03 63.54
C PHE A 899 -62.24 15.56 63.12
N LEU A 900 -62.70 15.28 61.89
CA LEU A 900 -64.06 15.62 61.43
C LEU A 900 -65.16 14.97 62.27
N ILE A 901 -64.98 13.70 62.66
CA ILE A 901 -65.91 12.98 63.54
C ILE A 901 -65.91 13.61 64.95
N ILE A 902 -64.75 13.93 65.52
CA ILE A 902 -64.65 14.59 66.82
C ILE A 902 -65.29 15.99 66.78
N VAL A 903 -65.04 16.77 65.73
CA VAL A 903 -65.64 18.11 65.53
C VAL A 903 -67.16 18.01 65.36
N SER A 904 -67.65 17.04 64.59
CA SER A 904 -69.10 16.83 64.40
C SER A 904 -69.80 16.33 65.67
N ILE A 905 -69.19 15.41 66.43
CA ILE A 905 -69.70 14.95 67.73
C ILE A 905 -69.69 16.09 68.75
N THR A 906 -68.60 16.87 68.84
CA THR A 906 -68.53 18.02 69.76
C THR A 906 -69.55 19.10 69.39
N LEU A 907 -69.80 19.35 68.10
CA LEU A 907 -70.89 20.22 67.62
C LEU A 907 -72.28 19.67 67.97
N LEU A 908 -72.52 18.36 67.84
CA LEU A 908 -73.78 17.71 68.20
C LEU A 908 -74.04 17.77 69.72
N VAL A 909 -73.01 17.49 70.52
CA VAL A 909 -73.05 17.58 71.99
C VAL A 909 -73.22 19.04 72.43
N SER A 910 -72.52 19.99 71.79
CA SER A 910 -72.68 21.43 71.97
C SER A 910 -74.12 21.88 71.68
N ARG A 911 -74.68 21.51 70.53
CA ARG A 911 -76.08 21.79 70.17
C ARG A 911 -77.07 21.17 71.16
N SER A 912 -76.83 19.94 71.60
CA SER A 912 -77.66 19.29 72.63
C SER A 912 -77.57 20.01 73.98
N ARG A 913 -76.40 20.50 74.37
CA ARG A 913 -76.22 21.26 75.62
C ARG A 913 -76.84 22.66 75.52
N ARG A 914 -76.75 23.32 74.36
CA ARG A 914 -77.38 24.63 74.10
C ARG A 914 -78.91 24.54 74.17
N LYS A 915 -79.51 23.55 73.50
CA LYS A 915 -80.96 23.27 73.60
C LYS A 915 -81.42 22.93 75.04
N ARG A 916 -80.57 22.28 75.83
CA ARG A 916 -80.87 22.00 77.26
C ARG A 916 -80.72 23.24 78.15
N ARG A 917 -79.81 24.16 77.83
CA ARG A 917 -79.65 25.46 78.53
C ARG A 917 -80.80 26.40 78.21
N GLU A 918 -81.19 26.52 76.95
CA GLU A 918 -82.36 27.30 76.51
C GLU A 918 -83.66 26.80 77.17
N LYS A 919 -83.83 25.47 77.31
CA LYS A 919 -84.97 24.90 78.06
C LYS A 919 -84.94 25.21 79.56
N LYS A 920 -83.77 25.34 80.17
CA LYS A 920 -83.62 25.68 81.60
C LYS A 920 -83.84 27.18 81.84
N GLU A 921 -83.38 28.04 80.94
CA GLU A 921 -83.64 29.49 81.00
C GLU A 921 -85.12 29.79 80.78
N ALA A 922 -85.79 29.10 79.86
CA ALA A 922 -87.23 29.21 79.66
C ALA A 922 -88.06 28.79 80.90
N GLN A 923 -87.59 27.82 81.70
CA GLN A 923 -88.24 27.40 82.96
C GLN A 923 -88.02 28.38 84.12
N ILE A 924 -86.88 29.08 84.17
CA ILE A 924 -86.56 30.05 85.22
C ILE A 924 -87.32 31.38 84.99
N ILE A 925 -87.58 31.73 83.74
CA ILE A 925 -88.37 32.91 83.39
C ILE A 925 -89.86 32.69 83.73
N SER A 926 -90.42 31.50 83.46
CA SER A 926 -91.83 31.22 83.78
C SER A 926 -92.14 31.18 85.28
N SER A 927 -91.20 30.75 86.13
CA SER A 927 -91.42 30.71 87.59
C SER A 927 -91.38 32.09 88.24
N LYS A 928 -90.66 33.07 87.66
CA LYS A 928 -90.59 34.45 88.16
C LYS A 928 -91.82 35.29 87.79
N GLU A 929 -92.51 34.95 86.70
CA GLU A 929 -93.78 35.58 86.32
C GLU A 929 -94.98 35.07 87.13
N GLU A 930 -94.92 33.85 87.69
CA GLU A 930 -95.97 33.32 88.58
C GLU A 930 -95.95 33.99 89.97
N GLU A 931 -94.77 34.17 90.59
CA GLU A 931 -94.65 34.78 91.94
C GLU A 931 -95.03 36.27 91.99
N SER A 932 -94.81 37.03 90.92
CA SER A 932 -95.20 38.45 90.86
C SER A 932 -96.72 38.63 90.70
N SER A 933 -97.40 37.68 90.04
CA SER A 933 -98.85 37.69 89.83
C SER A 933 -99.67 37.32 91.08
N GLU A 934 -99.10 36.54 92.00
CA GLU A 934 -99.75 36.21 93.29
C GLU A 934 -99.62 37.33 94.32
N LEU A 935 -98.48 38.04 94.37
CA LEU A 935 -98.28 39.18 95.27
C LEU A 935 -99.18 40.38 94.91
N GLU A 936 -99.43 40.61 93.62
CA GLU A 936 -100.31 41.69 93.14
C GLU A 936 -101.81 41.40 93.39
N LYS A 937 -102.19 40.11 93.49
CA LYS A 937 -103.55 39.68 93.89
C LYS A 937 -103.79 39.79 95.39
N ILE A 938 -102.78 39.57 96.22
CA ILE A 938 -102.91 39.66 97.68
C ILE A 938 -102.93 41.13 98.14
N MET A 939 -102.14 42.02 97.49
CA MET A 939 -102.08 43.43 97.88
C MET A 939 -103.30 44.26 97.41
N ASN A 940 -104.01 43.82 96.36
CA ASN A 940 -105.22 44.49 95.84
C ASN A 940 -106.51 44.16 96.61
N ILE A 941 -106.49 43.19 97.54
CA ILE A 941 -107.66 42.84 98.37
C ILE A 941 -107.68 43.63 99.68
N GLU A 942 -106.55 44.16 100.15
CA GLU A 942 -106.45 44.72 101.51
C GLU A 942 -106.34 46.26 101.58
N PHE A 943 -105.97 46.97 100.51
CA PHE A 943 -105.92 48.45 100.53
C PHE A 943 -106.36 49.09 99.21
N GLY A 944 -107.56 49.65 99.18
CA GLY A 944 -108.11 50.36 98.02
C GLY A 944 -107.41 51.69 97.70
N LYS A 945 -107.13 51.87 96.40
CA LYS A 945 -106.87 53.09 95.57
C LYS A 945 -106.40 54.38 96.24
N LEU A 946 -105.25 54.89 95.78
CA LEU A 946 -105.02 56.32 95.52
C LEU A 946 -104.10 56.53 94.28
N PRO A 947 -104.17 57.70 93.62
CA PRO A 947 -103.73 57.94 92.24
C PRO A 947 -102.35 58.63 92.13
N GLU A 948 -102.03 59.04 90.90
CA GLU A 948 -100.99 59.95 90.42
C GLU A 948 -99.62 59.38 90.02
N LYS A 949 -99.48 59.23 88.69
CA LYS A 949 -98.37 59.74 87.87
C LYS A 949 -97.02 59.93 88.61
N THR A 950 -96.12 58.98 88.42
CA THR A 950 -94.68 59.24 88.42
C THR A 950 -94.00 58.32 87.42
N THR A 951 -93.70 58.92 86.27
CA THR A 951 -92.67 58.48 85.34
C THR A 951 -91.31 58.56 86.01
N LEU A 952 -90.51 57.50 85.93
CA LEU A 952 -89.05 57.59 86.03
C LEU A 952 -88.46 56.77 84.88
N VAL A 953 -87.89 57.55 83.95
CA VAL A 953 -86.98 57.18 82.87
C VAL A 953 -85.55 57.23 83.45
N ASP A 954 -84.58 56.77 82.65
CA ASP A 954 -83.11 56.93 82.76
C ASP A 954 -82.38 55.87 83.60
N GLU A 955 -81.16 55.41 83.26
CA GLU A 955 -80.17 55.91 82.31
C GLU A 955 -79.06 54.86 82.05
N THR A 956 -78.44 54.96 80.87
CA THR A 956 -76.99 54.94 80.51
C THR A 956 -75.96 53.91 81.01
N PHE A 957 -75.05 53.57 80.07
CA PHE A 957 -73.55 53.64 80.13
C PHE A 957 -72.84 52.80 81.19
N PHE A 958 -71.63 52.27 81.06
CA PHE A 958 -70.43 52.34 80.20
C PHE A 958 -69.83 50.89 80.36
N ASP A 959 -68.90 50.35 79.58
CA ASP A 959 -67.53 50.83 79.48
C ASP A 959 -66.77 50.06 78.39
N LYS A 960 -65.69 50.72 77.99
CA LYS A 960 -64.82 50.45 76.88
C LYS A 960 -63.46 49.95 77.39
N ASP A 961 -62.65 49.52 76.43
CA ASP A 961 -61.18 49.53 76.40
C ASP A 961 -60.39 48.32 76.96
N ASP A 962 -59.70 47.72 75.97
CA ASP A 962 -58.25 47.49 75.88
C ASP A 962 -57.56 46.46 76.78
N SER A 963 -56.86 45.50 76.17
CA SER A 963 -55.44 45.69 75.81
C SER A 963 -54.79 44.41 75.27
N GLU A 964 -53.77 44.67 74.46
CA GLU A 964 -52.85 43.78 73.75
C GLU A 964 -52.05 42.83 74.65
N SER A 965 -51.83 41.60 74.16
CA SER A 965 -50.51 40.96 73.95
C SER A 965 -50.68 39.60 73.30
#